data_AF-R6UHI1-F1
#
_entry.id   AF-R6UHI1-F1
#
_cell.length_a   1.000
_cell.length_b   1.000
_cell.length_c   1.000
_cell.angle_alpha   90.00
_cell.angle_beta   90.00
_cell.angle_gamma   90.00
#
_symmetry.space_group_name_H-M   'P 1'
#
loop_
_entity.id
_entity.type
_entity.pdbx_description
1 polymer ?
#
loop_
_entity_poly.entity_id
_entity_poly.type
_entity_poly.pdbx_seq_one_letter_code
_entity_poly.pdbx_strand_id
1 'polypeptide(L)'
;MQKSPFRKLLAGLLASLMLAGTLAALPAFAAEDGKDSSGSGNGSTGTTEIKFHDDLAGGDAGNPYKEYFERHKADKAEKDIVISAKDYDAANTTADVEVLKDYEGVSDALYMPASGITSWKIDVPSDAYYAIRITYFPVTEHNGKEVTTYTTIERTLFIDGRIPFSEASYLYFPRNWVYEDCKLDENGNYIFPTDKSGNDVRPIRYEKPEWQTYYLRDWLGYTMDPFQFYLSAGSHTVSFEAAREPIVISKIELYRYDEEPSYKDFLAQKEKEGVKKIDKLGSGIIKIQAECPTLVSNACLYPVNDRTSSLTEPQDPQKIRFNIVNSTTVNQWMQYKVTVPEEGLYTIAIRFRQNDLIGMFTSRRILINNEIQFREASSIRFKYNSGWQSTAASNGTENFTFYFRKGENTVTFETVLGDMTDYVYRVEQLIDSLNAAYKEMLQLTGPTPDAYRDYGFNRLVPDAVQTIRNSAVELYTIADELKNITGELGDQVATLNTIAILFETMGDDEYEIAPNFVTFKNYIIALSNWLYAALNQPLKIDYFTVQGEKDPLPKAKSNFFESIGFEIKAFIGSFYMDYTTVDFKSDVEFSKENTVEAWITSALGRDDALITRNLVDTYFTPESGITVKMKVITTGLTEAILAGIGPDIATMSSVDTITWGLRNAVEALDEMDGFDEVMTWVDEAAVTPLQMTNAKGEFHTYGLPQTLDFYMMFYRADVLKAAGVEVPKTWQDLKDILPALQTSDLEVGMPGTLMAGTATTYEVQALEGLKMFLYQMGGQLYNDGGYSIALDENVALDAFEDYTNMFSQYKCSIQYDLTRFRTGEIPIYFGTAVGTYNTLMSYYDIRGLWKMAPLLGVEGEDGEINCTAPVTVTALVIPRGATNPSATWEYMKWTVSPETQRRIARERLAVNANPTTKYNSPTKDALLGQAWTDEEYAAMKAQTDSLVGIREYPGNYIIKTYVNSAFLQAYNNSSNASDELLDRILYINKEISRKREDFKMDYYDVATGEYVPGRYINEPILGK
;
A
#
# COMPACT_ATOMS: atom_id res chain seq x y z
N MET A 1 4.90 22.28 -43.00
CA MET A 1 5.62 23.57 -43.04
C MET A 1 6.93 23.45 -42.25
N GLN A 2 8.07 23.81 -42.86
CA GLN A 2 9.43 23.62 -42.34
C GLN A 2 9.76 24.56 -41.16
N LYS A 3 10.40 24.02 -40.11
CA LYS A 3 10.79 24.71 -38.86
C LYS A 3 12.16 25.41 -39.03
N SER A 4 12.23 26.71 -38.74
CA SER A 4 13.45 27.54 -38.82
C SER A 4 14.40 27.36 -37.60
N PRO A 5 15.74 27.39 -37.81
CA PRO A 5 16.76 27.25 -36.75
C PRO A 5 16.73 28.34 -35.68
N PHE A 6 16.08 29.48 -35.94
CA PHE A 6 16.00 30.61 -35.01
C PHE A 6 15.22 30.28 -33.72
N ARG A 7 14.18 29.43 -33.81
CA ARG A 7 13.39 29.02 -32.63
C ARG A 7 14.17 28.12 -31.68
N LYS A 8 15.11 27.31 -32.19
CA LYS A 8 15.96 26.44 -31.36
C LYS A 8 16.95 27.26 -30.53
N LEU A 9 17.50 28.33 -31.12
CA LEU A 9 18.43 29.23 -30.43
C LEU A 9 17.73 30.05 -29.33
N LEU A 10 16.50 30.51 -29.59
CA LEU A 10 15.69 31.26 -28.63
C LEU A 10 15.23 30.39 -27.44
N ALA A 11 14.87 29.12 -27.69
CA ALA A 11 14.51 28.17 -26.64
C ALA A 11 15.69 27.85 -25.70
N GLY A 12 16.90 27.73 -26.26
CA GLY A 12 18.11 27.54 -25.45
C GLY A 12 18.40 28.72 -24.51
N LEU A 13 18.11 29.95 -24.95
CA LEU A 13 18.37 31.17 -24.19
C LEU A 13 17.31 31.42 -23.09
N LEU A 14 16.06 31.01 -23.34
CA LEU A 14 14.97 31.09 -22.36
C LEU A 14 15.11 30.04 -21.24
N ALA A 15 15.59 28.83 -21.54
CA ALA A 15 15.82 27.79 -20.54
C ALA A 15 16.91 28.19 -19.52
N SER A 16 17.95 28.92 -19.96
CA SER A 16 18.99 29.45 -19.06
C SER A 16 18.50 30.56 -18.12
N LEU A 17 17.41 31.25 -18.44
CA LEU A 17 16.85 32.33 -17.60
C LEU A 17 15.90 31.81 -16.52
N MET A 18 15.24 30.66 -16.72
CA MET A 18 14.34 30.07 -15.73
C MET A 18 15.08 29.40 -14.55
N LEU A 19 16.32 28.99 -14.75
CA LEU A 19 17.17 28.38 -13.71
C LEU A 19 17.60 29.35 -12.59
N ALA A 20 17.40 30.66 -12.75
CA ALA A 20 17.85 31.68 -11.80
C ALA A 20 16.74 32.22 -10.87
N GLY A 21 15.49 31.77 -11.01
CA GLY A 21 14.32 32.51 -10.52
C GLY A 21 13.61 32.02 -9.26
N THR A 22 13.99 30.89 -8.64
CA THR A 22 13.21 30.30 -7.53
C THR A 22 13.97 30.35 -6.20
N LEU A 23 13.89 31.50 -5.52
CA LEU A 23 14.23 31.64 -4.10
C LEU A 23 13.23 32.62 -3.46
N ALA A 24 12.58 32.14 -2.39
CA ALA A 24 11.75 32.83 -1.40
C ALA A 24 10.24 33.05 -1.69
N ALA A 25 9.40 32.33 -0.94
CA ALA A 25 8.28 32.90 -0.17
C ALA A 25 7.66 31.85 0.78
N LEU A 26 7.64 32.14 2.08
CA LEU A 26 6.84 31.48 3.13
C LEU A 26 5.60 32.34 3.44
N PRO A 27 4.41 31.77 3.75
CA PRO A 27 3.29 32.53 4.29
C PRO A 27 2.99 32.23 5.77
N ALA A 28 2.57 33.27 6.50
CA ALA A 28 2.14 33.24 7.90
C ALA A 28 0.63 32.96 8.02
N PHE A 29 0.23 32.22 9.07
CA PHE A 29 -1.16 31.97 9.47
C PHE A 29 -1.51 32.75 10.76
N ALA A 30 -2.80 33.06 10.94
CA ALA A 30 -3.39 33.51 12.21
C ALA A 30 -4.78 32.86 12.41
N ALA A 31 -5.02 32.44 13.65
CA ALA A 31 -6.18 31.73 14.21
C ALA A 31 -7.39 32.69 14.49
N GLU A 32 -8.55 32.33 15.07
CA GLU A 32 -8.90 31.33 16.09
C GLU A 32 -10.43 31.30 16.34
N ASP A 33 -10.88 30.29 17.11
CA ASP A 33 -11.96 30.25 18.12
C ASP A 33 -13.44 29.89 17.78
N GLY A 34 -13.91 28.78 18.41
CA GLY A 34 -14.75 28.93 19.61
C GLY A 34 -16.09 28.17 19.75
N LYS A 35 -16.02 26.89 20.17
CA LYS A 35 -16.72 26.23 21.30
C LYS A 35 -18.27 25.98 21.42
N ASP A 36 -18.56 24.68 21.60
CA ASP A 36 -19.19 24.00 22.77
C ASP A 36 -20.69 23.61 22.89
N SER A 37 -20.87 22.26 23.03
CA SER A 37 -21.64 21.51 24.07
C SER A 37 -23.19 21.49 24.05
N SER A 38 -23.96 20.47 24.47
CA SER A 38 -23.72 19.09 24.98
C SER A 38 -25.07 18.35 25.24
N GLY A 39 -25.05 17.01 25.14
CA GLY A 39 -25.79 16.00 25.95
C GLY A 39 -27.28 15.69 25.63
N SER A 40 -27.85 14.48 25.82
CA SER A 40 -27.42 13.11 26.19
C SER A 40 -28.69 12.21 26.27
N GLY A 41 -28.65 10.91 25.90
CA GLY A 41 -29.43 9.86 26.61
C GLY A 41 -30.17 8.74 25.84
N ASN A 42 -29.49 7.59 25.69
CA ASN A 42 -29.89 6.15 25.82
C ASN A 42 -31.02 5.45 25.01
N GLY A 43 -30.64 4.38 24.26
CA GLY A 43 -31.09 2.99 24.54
C GLY A 43 -31.23 1.96 23.39
N SER A 44 -30.19 1.16 23.10
CA SER A 44 -30.05 -0.34 23.06
C SER A 44 -31.26 -1.19 22.61
N THR A 45 -31.18 -2.35 21.90
CA THR A 45 -30.11 -3.22 21.35
C THR A 45 -30.79 -4.37 20.57
N GLY A 46 -30.06 -4.99 19.62
CA GLY A 46 -30.41 -6.28 18.99
C GLY A 46 -29.23 -6.90 18.24
N THR A 47 -28.25 -7.43 18.97
CA THR A 47 -26.88 -7.78 18.54
C THR A 47 -26.74 -9.18 17.89
N THR A 48 -25.77 -9.32 16.98
CA THR A 48 -25.19 -10.61 16.57
C THR A 48 -23.70 -10.53 16.86
N GLU A 49 -23.21 -11.32 17.81
CA GLU A 49 -21.82 -11.32 18.25
C GLU A 49 -20.85 -11.58 17.09
N ILE A 50 -19.95 -10.62 16.85
CA ILE A 50 -18.75 -10.79 16.04
C ILE A 50 -17.66 -11.27 17.01
N LYS A 51 -17.24 -12.53 16.91
CA LYS A 51 -16.18 -13.06 17.77
C LYS A 51 -14.83 -12.45 17.38
N PHE A 52 -14.16 -11.86 18.36
CA PHE A 52 -12.78 -11.41 18.27
C PHE A 52 -11.85 -12.57 18.70
N HIS A 53 -10.64 -12.64 18.16
CA HIS A 53 -9.65 -13.61 18.63
C HIS A 53 -9.17 -13.34 20.08
N ASP A 54 -9.61 -12.26 20.75
CA ASP A 54 -9.28 -12.06 22.17
C ASP A 54 -10.11 -12.86 23.17
N ASP A 55 -11.17 -13.56 22.79
CA ASP A 55 -11.73 -14.55 23.73
C ASP A 55 -10.68 -15.64 24.05
N LEU A 56 -9.58 -15.68 23.27
CA LEU A 56 -8.39 -16.51 23.43
C LEU A 56 -7.15 -15.73 23.93
N ALA A 57 -7.25 -14.41 24.17
CA ALA A 57 -6.17 -13.55 24.66
C ALA A 57 -6.07 -13.52 26.20
N GLY A 58 -5.86 -14.68 26.81
CA GLY A 58 -5.48 -14.74 28.23
C GLY A 58 -3.96 -14.72 28.41
N GLY A 59 -3.40 -13.79 29.18
CA GLY A 59 -1.95 -13.74 29.50
C GLY A 59 -1.22 -12.58 28.83
N ASP A 60 -0.10 -12.85 28.14
CA ASP A 60 0.70 -11.86 27.39
C ASP A 60 0.21 -11.60 25.96
N ALA A 61 -0.91 -12.18 25.56
CA ALA A 61 -1.55 -11.90 24.29
C ALA A 61 -1.82 -10.39 24.15
N GLY A 62 -1.24 -9.78 23.10
CA GLY A 62 -1.29 -8.33 22.85
C GLY A 62 -0.06 -7.55 23.32
N ASN A 63 0.86 -8.14 24.12
CA ASN A 63 2.15 -7.51 24.42
C ASN A 63 3.20 -7.86 23.35
N PRO A 64 4.17 -6.97 23.09
CA PRO A 64 5.31 -7.25 22.21
C PRO A 64 6.16 -8.43 22.69
N TYR A 65 6.81 -9.14 21.76
CA TYR A 65 7.68 -10.28 22.06
C TYR A 65 8.77 -9.97 23.09
N LYS A 66 9.33 -8.75 23.04
CA LYS A 66 10.39 -8.35 23.98
C LYS A 66 9.92 -8.32 25.43
N GLU A 67 8.71 -7.83 25.69
CA GLU A 67 8.13 -7.87 27.04
C GLU A 67 7.88 -9.30 27.50
N TYR A 68 7.35 -10.15 26.60
CA TYR A 68 7.18 -11.57 26.87
C TYR A 68 8.50 -12.24 27.26
N PHE A 69 9.57 -11.96 26.51
CA PHE A 69 10.91 -12.50 26.74
C PHE A 69 11.56 -11.95 28.03
N GLU A 70 11.24 -10.74 28.46
CA GLU A 70 11.74 -10.17 29.73
C GLU A 70 11.01 -10.72 30.96
N ARG A 71 9.69 -10.97 30.84
CA ARG A 71 8.83 -11.50 31.91
C ARG A 71 9.08 -12.98 32.20
N HIS A 72 9.32 -13.76 31.14
CA HIS A 72 9.65 -15.17 31.27
C HIS A 72 11.17 -15.30 31.38
N LYS A 73 11.68 -16.08 32.34
CA LYS A 73 13.10 -16.39 32.41
C LYS A 73 13.26 -17.88 32.63
N ALA A 74 13.84 -18.55 31.66
CA ALA A 74 14.08 -19.98 31.66
C ALA A 74 15.42 -20.31 31.00
N ASP A 75 15.91 -21.52 31.27
CA ASP A 75 17.08 -22.05 30.57
C ASP A 75 16.71 -22.43 29.12
N LYS A 76 17.71 -22.51 28.24
CA LYS A 76 17.51 -23.01 26.87
C LYS A 76 17.29 -24.52 26.88
N ALA A 77 16.47 -25.02 25.96
CA ALA A 77 16.21 -26.45 25.83
C ALA A 77 17.50 -27.27 25.65
N GLU A 78 17.57 -28.44 26.29
CA GLU A 78 18.69 -29.37 26.12
C GLU A 78 18.55 -30.26 24.87
N LYS A 79 17.31 -30.45 24.40
CA LYS A 79 16.98 -31.36 23.30
C LYS A 79 15.91 -30.78 22.41
N ASP A 80 16.07 -31.02 21.11
CA ASP A 80 15.06 -30.68 20.11
C ASP A 80 13.88 -31.67 20.17
N ILE A 81 12.68 -31.17 19.88
CA ILE A 81 11.46 -31.94 19.71
C ILE A 81 11.05 -31.82 18.24
N VAL A 82 10.94 -32.96 17.55
CA VAL A 82 10.55 -33.03 16.14
C VAL A 82 9.17 -33.65 16.04
N ILE A 83 8.25 -32.93 15.39
CA ILE A 83 6.86 -33.32 15.20
C ILE A 83 6.65 -33.55 13.71
N SER A 84 6.19 -34.75 13.35
CA SER A 84 5.77 -35.03 11.97
C SER A 84 4.47 -34.29 11.70
N ALA A 85 4.37 -33.59 10.57
CA ALA A 85 3.16 -32.83 10.25
C ALA A 85 1.90 -33.71 10.18
N LYS A 86 2.02 -34.94 9.67
CA LYS A 86 0.91 -35.92 9.61
C LYS A 86 0.34 -36.34 10.97
N ASP A 87 1.08 -36.15 12.07
CA ASP A 87 0.67 -36.55 13.42
C ASP A 87 -0.16 -35.43 14.10
N TYR A 88 -0.97 -34.72 13.31
CA TYR A 88 -1.85 -33.66 13.80
C TYR A 88 -2.97 -34.22 14.69
N ASP A 89 -3.46 -33.39 15.62
CA ASP A 89 -4.57 -33.71 16.49
C ASP A 89 -5.91 -33.45 15.80
N ALA A 90 -6.46 -34.48 15.17
CA ALA A 90 -7.74 -34.41 14.46
C ALA A 90 -8.91 -33.94 15.33
N ALA A 91 -8.85 -34.06 16.66
CA ALA A 91 -9.93 -33.59 17.54
C ALA A 91 -9.96 -32.07 17.71
N ASN A 92 -8.81 -31.39 17.53
CA ASN A 92 -8.64 -29.94 17.68
C ASN A 92 -8.24 -29.25 16.37
N THR A 93 -8.40 -29.94 15.24
CA THR A 93 -8.20 -29.40 13.90
C THR A 93 -9.56 -29.14 13.25
N THR A 94 -9.80 -27.89 12.86
CA THR A 94 -11.01 -27.46 12.13
C THR A 94 -10.75 -27.33 10.63
N ALA A 95 -9.49 -27.22 10.22
CA ALA A 95 -9.10 -27.16 8.82
C ALA A 95 -9.28 -28.51 8.10
N ASP A 96 -9.69 -28.46 6.83
CA ASP A 96 -9.78 -29.63 5.95
C ASP A 96 -8.39 -30.03 5.43
N VAL A 97 -7.62 -30.71 6.29
CA VAL A 97 -6.24 -31.11 6.00
C VAL A 97 -6.15 -32.45 5.29
N GLU A 98 -5.15 -32.61 4.41
CA GLU A 98 -4.90 -33.86 3.70
C GLU A 98 -3.46 -34.35 3.93
N VAL A 99 -3.30 -35.63 4.30
CA VAL A 99 -1.97 -36.25 4.38
C VAL A 99 -1.53 -36.74 3.00
N LEU A 100 -0.47 -36.13 2.47
CA LEU A 100 0.14 -36.43 1.18
C LEU A 100 1.30 -37.42 1.37
N LYS A 101 1.19 -38.62 0.79
CA LYS A 101 2.15 -39.71 1.01
C LYS A 101 3.52 -39.47 0.38
N ASP A 102 3.56 -38.80 -0.77
CA ASP A 102 4.77 -38.42 -1.48
C ASP A 102 4.47 -37.10 -2.21
N TYR A 103 5.07 -36.02 -1.73
CA TYR A 103 4.87 -34.68 -2.30
C TYR A 103 6.22 -34.03 -2.50
N GLU A 104 6.59 -33.81 -3.76
CA GLU A 104 7.86 -33.19 -4.16
C GLU A 104 9.08 -33.87 -3.51
N GLY A 105 9.06 -35.21 -3.43
CA GLY A 105 10.15 -36.03 -2.90
C GLY A 105 10.19 -36.15 -1.37
N VAL A 106 9.21 -35.60 -0.65
CA VAL A 106 9.06 -35.76 0.80
C VAL A 106 7.89 -36.67 1.11
N SER A 107 8.15 -37.70 1.91
CA SER A 107 7.13 -38.65 2.38
C SER A 107 6.32 -38.06 3.54
N ASP A 108 5.01 -38.33 3.56
CA ASP A 108 4.11 -37.99 4.66
C ASP A 108 4.05 -36.49 5.02
N ALA A 109 3.78 -35.65 4.01
CA ALA A 109 3.50 -34.23 4.19
C ALA A 109 2.02 -33.97 4.52
N LEU A 110 1.71 -32.81 5.10
CA LEU A 110 0.35 -32.37 5.39
C LEU A 110 0.01 -31.14 4.55
N TYR A 111 -0.98 -31.26 3.67
CA TYR A 111 -1.65 -30.12 3.05
C TYR A 111 -2.54 -29.44 4.07
N MET A 112 -2.36 -28.13 4.21
CA MET A 112 -3.19 -27.26 5.01
C MET A 112 -3.82 -26.20 4.10
N PRO A 113 -5.16 -26.04 4.14
CA PRO A 113 -5.87 -25.08 3.29
C PRO A 113 -5.60 -23.62 3.70
N ALA A 114 -6.26 -22.69 3.02
CA ALA A 114 -6.14 -21.25 3.25
C ALA A 114 -6.92 -20.74 4.48
N SER A 115 -7.74 -21.59 5.12
CA SER A 115 -8.51 -21.26 6.31
C SER A 115 -8.62 -22.43 7.30
N GLY A 116 -9.03 -22.12 8.53
CA GLY A 116 -9.18 -23.08 9.63
C GLY A 116 -7.91 -23.29 10.45
N ILE A 117 -8.05 -24.06 11.52
CA ILE A 117 -7.00 -24.30 12.52
C ILE A 117 -6.50 -25.73 12.40
N THR A 118 -5.18 -25.92 12.41
CA THR A 118 -4.53 -27.24 12.53
C THR A 118 -3.71 -27.28 13.82
N SER A 119 -3.87 -28.35 14.60
CA SER A 119 -3.29 -28.48 15.94
C SER A 119 -2.40 -29.72 16.08
N TRP A 120 -1.39 -29.65 16.94
CA TRP A 120 -0.51 -30.75 17.33
C TRP A 120 -0.35 -30.80 18.85
N LYS A 121 -0.30 -32.00 19.41
CA LYS A 121 0.07 -32.21 20.81
C LYS A 121 1.56 -32.46 20.93
N ILE A 122 2.18 -31.85 21.93
CA ILE A 122 3.61 -31.97 22.19
C ILE A 122 3.81 -32.26 23.68
N ASP A 123 4.83 -33.06 24.00
CA ASP A 123 5.25 -33.29 25.38
C ASP A 123 6.63 -32.67 25.59
N VAL A 124 6.69 -31.68 26.46
CA VAL A 124 7.88 -30.91 26.79
C VAL A 124 8.54 -31.52 28.03
N PRO A 125 9.83 -31.92 27.97
CA PRO A 125 10.48 -32.69 29.04
C PRO A 125 10.82 -31.85 30.28
N SER A 126 11.06 -30.55 30.10
CA SER A 126 11.49 -29.62 31.14
C SER A 126 11.14 -28.20 30.74
N ASP A 127 10.87 -27.36 31.73
CA ASP A 127 10.72 -25.91 31.59
C ASP A 127 11.92 -25.32 30.85
N ALA A 128 11.72 -24.81 29.64
CA ALA A 128 12.80 -24.26 28.83
C ALA A 128 12.31 -23.33 27.72
N TYR A 129 13.23 -22.57 27.15
CA TYR A 129 13.05 -21.87 25.89
C TYR A 129 13.28 -22.78 24.68
N TYR A 130 12.33 -22.73 23.76
CA TYR A 130 12.38 -23.36 22.46
C TYR A 130 12.19 -22.32 21.36
N ALA A 131 13.02 -22.35 20.32
CA ALA A 131 12.67 -21.71 19.05
C ALA A 131 11.89 -22.70 18.19
N ILE A 132 11.09 -22.19 17.25
CA ILE A 132 10.28 -23.04 16.36
C ILE A 132 10.72 -22.82 14.92
N ARG A 133 10.90 -23.91 14.17
CA ARG A 133 11.06 -23.88 12.72
C ARG A 133 10.14 -24.88 12.04
N ILE A 134 9.72 -24.57 10.81
CA ILE A 134 8.80 -25.38 10.03
C ILE A 134 9.42 -25.65 8.67
N THR A 135 9.45 -26.92 8.27
CA THR A 135 9.79 -27.29 6.90
C THR A 135 8.51 -27.32 6.07
N TYR A 136 8.40 -26.40 5.11
CA TYR A 136 7.21 -26.14 4.33
C TYR A 136 7.49 -26.05 2.82
N PHE A 137 6.40 -26.13 2.06
CA PHE A 137 6.36 -25.98 0.62
C PHE A 137 5.20 -25.04 0.26
N PRO A 138 5.46 -23.93 -0.45
CA PRO A 138 4.42 -23.07 -1.01
C PRO A 138 3.64 -23.81 -2.11
N VAL A 139 2.46 -24.32 -1.79
CA VAL A 139 1.65 -25.08 -2.77
C VAL A 139 0.98 -24.12 -3.75
N THR A 140 1.09 -24.43 -5.04
CA THR A 140 0.46 -23.68 -6.13
C THR A 140 -0.76 -24.40 -6.69
N GLU A 141 -0.67 -25.72 -6.78
CA GLU A 141 -1.73 -26.60 -7.28
C GLU A 141 -2.06 -27.70 -6.26
N HIS A 142 -3.34 -28.03 -6.16
CA HIS A 142 -3.82 -29.13 -5.36
C HIS A 142 -4.97 -29.82 -6.09
N ASN A 143 -4.90 -31.15 -6.23
CA ASN A 143 -5.88 -31.96 -6.97
C ASN A 143 -6.14 -31.46 -8.41
N GLY A 144 -5.08 -30.99 -9.09
CA GLY A 144 -5.15 -30.50 -10.48
C GLY A 144 -5.82 -29.14 -10.65
N LYS A 145 -5.99 -28.39 -9.55
CA LYS A 145 -6.54 -27.03 -9.56
C LYS A 145 -5.53 -26.07 -8.93
N GLU A 146 -5.41 -24.88 -9.50
CA GLU A 146 -4.69 -23.77 -8.89
C GLU A 146 -5.39 -23.39 -7.57
N VAL A 147 -4.63 -23.34 -6.47
CA VAL A 147 -5.14 -23.01 -5.12
C VAL A 147 -4.46 -21.79 -4.51
N THR A 148 -3.52 -21.19 -5.24
CA THR A 148 -2.74 -20.02 -4.83
C THR A 148 -3.26 -18.76 -5.50
N THR A 149 -3.17 -17.63 -4.79
CA THR A 149 -3.29 -16.30 -5.42
C THR A 149 -1.93 -15.62 -5.59
N TYR A 150 -0.84 -16.34 -5.26
CA TYR A 150 0.56 -15.90 -5.29
C TYR A 150 0.91 -14.76 -4.32
N THR A 151 0.09 -14.55 -3.29
CA THR A 151 0.47 -13.68 -2.15
C THR A 151 1.31 -14.44 -1.12
N THR A 152 1.79 -13.75 -0.09
CA THR A 152 2.51 -14.36 1.04
C THR A 152 1.57 -15.19 1.90
N ILE A 153 2.05 -16.36 2.31
CA ILE A 153 1.30 -17.28 3.16
C ILE A 153 1.34 -16.75 4.60
N GLU A 154 0.19 -16.67 5.25
CA GLU A 154 0.05 -16.09 6.60
C GLU A 154 -0.57 -17.10 7.57
N ARG A 155 0.06 -17.27 8.73
CA ARG A 155 -0.45 -18.11 9.82
C ARG A 155 -0.44 -17.35 11.14
N THR A 156 -1.42 -17.61 11.99
CA THR A 156 -1.40 -17.21 13.40
C THR A 156 -1.00 -18.40 14.26
N LEU A 157 -0.05 -18.21 15.17
CA LEU A 157 0.41 -19.25 16.09
C LEU A 157 -0.34 -19.15 17.42
N PHE A 158 -0.87 -20.29 17.86
CA PHE A 158 -1.38 -20.48 19.21
C PHE A 158 -0.56 -21.51 19.96
N ILE A 159 -0.28 -21.23 21.22
CA ILE A 159 0.25 -22.18 22.21
C ILE A 159 -0.79 -22.31 23.31
N ASP A 160 -1.26 -23.52 23.55
CA ASP A 160 -2.34 -23.84 24.49
C ASP A 160 -3.61 -23.01 24.27
N GLY A 161 -3.95 -22.81 22.99
CA GLY A 161 -5.13 -22.05 22.57
C GLY A 161 -4.99 -20.54 22.75
N ARG A 162 -3.79 -20.01 22.97
CA ARG A 162 -3.54 -18.57 23.19
C ARG A 162 -2.45 -18.07 22.26
N ILE A 163 -2.58 -16.83 21.80
CA ILE A 163 -1.51 -16.15 21.07
C ILE A 163 -0.44 -15.75 22.11
N PRO A 164 0.83 -16.18 21.98
CA PRO A 164 1.84 -15.96 23.01
C PRO A 164 2.26 -14.49 23.16
N PHE A 165 2.28 -13.72 22.06
CA PHE A 165 2.62 -12.29 21.98
C PHE A 165 2.12 -11.73 20.64
N SER A 166 2.05 -10.40 20.48
CA SER A 166 1.43 -9.74 19.32
C SER A 166 1.94 -10.22 17.97
N GLU A 167 3.25 -10.40 17.82
CA GLU A 167 3.93 -10.76 16.58
C GLU A 167 3.66 -12.21 16.15
N ALA A 168 3.16 -13.07 17.05
CA ALA A 168 2.71 -14.41 16.72
C ALA A 168 1.37 -14.43 15.97
N SER A 169 0.69 -13.28 15.88
CA SER A 169 -0.57 -13.12 15.14
C SER A 169 -0.39 -13.13 13.62
N TYR A 170 0.81 -12.83 13.12
CA TYR A 170 1.10 -12.66 11.69
C TYR A 170 2.44 -13.28 11.28
N LEU A 171 2.52 -14.60 11.20
CA LEU A 171 3.70 -15.29 10.68
C LEU A 171 3.64 -15.40 9.16
N TYR A 172 4.63 -14.80 8.48
CA TYR A 172 4.72 -14.79 7.01
C TYR A 172 5.73 -15.80 6.48
N PHE A 173 5.26 -16.70 5.63
CA PHE A 173 6.11 -17.69 4.98
C PHE A 173 6.43 -17.23 3.55
N PRO A 174 7.70 -16.89 3.25
CA PRO A 174 8.07 -16.37 1.95
C PRO A 174 7.89 -17.40 0.83
N ARG A 175 7.71 -16.90 -0.40
CA ARG A 175 7.68 -17.70 -1.63
C ARG A 175 9.00 -17.49 -2.37
N ASN A 176 9.40 -18.48 -3.17
CA ASN A 176 10.63 -18.40 -3.94
C ASN A 176 10.30 -18.09 -5.39
N TRP A 177 10.98 -17.09 -5.96
CA TRP A 177 10.76 -16.63 -7.31
C TRP A 177 12.06 -16.64 -8.09
N VAL A 178 11.95 -17.00 -9.36
CA VAL A 178 13.07 -16.94 -10.31
C VAL A 178 12.64 -16.15 -11.55
N TYR A 179 13.61 -15.46 -12.14
CA TYR A 179 13.45 -14.82 -13.43
C TYR A 179 13.91 -15.76 -14.54
N GLU A 180 13.26 -15.70 -15.69
CA GLU A 180 13.57 -16.57 -16.83
C GLU A 180 15.05 -16.52 -17.19
N ASP A 181 15.66 -17.72 -17.36
CA ASP A 181 17.11 -17.96 -17.50
C ASP A 181 17.79 -16.86 -18.32
N CYS A 182 18.34 -15.89 -17.58
CA CYS A 182 18.96 -14.71 -18.14
C CYS A 182 20.22 -15.17 -18.91
N LYS A 183 20.23 -14.96 -20.23
CA LYS A 183 21.37 -15.37 -21.07
C LYS A 183 22.56 -14.49 -20.76
N LEU A 184 23.73 -15.07 -20.57
CA LEU A 184 24.98 -14.31 -20.42
C LEU A 184 25.55 -13.98 -21.81
N ASP A 185 26.04 -12.75 -21.97
CA ASP A 185 26.89 -12.35 -23.09
C ASP A 185 28.34 -12.88 -22.90
N GLU A 186 29.19 -12.65 -23.90
CA GLU A 186 30.60 -13.06 -23.87
C GLU A 186 31.43 -12.41 -22.75
N ASN A 187 30.93 -11.33 -22.15
CA ASN A 187 31.56 -10.60 -21.05
C ASN A 187 30.98 -10.96 -19.68
N GLY A 188 30.02 -11.89 -19.63
CA GLY A 188 29.34 -12.29 -18.40
C GLY A 188 28.27 -11.30 -17.93
N ASN A 189 27.81 -10.38 -18.78
CA ASN A 189 26.65 -9.55 -18.51
C ASN A 189 25.38 -10.28 -18.91
N TYR A 190 24.31 -10.08 -18.16
CA TYR A 190 23.03 -10.65 -18.50
C TYR A 190 22.36 -9.88 -19.65
N ILE A 191 21.72 -10.63 -20.54
CA ILE A 191 20.96 -10.14 -21.68
C ILE A 191 19.49 -10.24 -21.31
N PHE A 192 18.88 -9.10 -21.03
CA PHE A 192 17.44 -9.00 -20.84
C PHE A 192 16.71 -9.04 -22.19
N PRO A 193 15.44 -9.49 -22.22
CA PRO A 193 14.58 -9.29 -23.37
C PRO A 193 14.51 -7.80 -23.71
N THR A 194 14.59 -7.44 -24.99
CA THR A 194 14.50 -6.04 -25.41
C THR A 194 13.23 -5.76 -26.21
N ASP A 195 12.73 -4.52 -26.14
CA ASP A 195 11.74 -4.03 -27.09
C ASP A 195 12.39 -3.75 -28.47
N LYS A 196 11.59 -3.39 -29.47
CA LYS A 196 12.08 -2.97 -30.80
C LYS A 196 13.05 -1.80 -30.79
N SER A 197 12.92 -0.91 -29.80
CA SER A 197 13.82 0.22 -29.60
C SER A 197 15.16 -0.21 -28.94
N GLY A 198 15.28 -1.48 -28.56
CA GLY A 198 16.45 -2.07 -27.93
C GLY A 198 16.56 -1.77 -26.44
N ASN A 199 15.51 -1.25 -25.81
CA ASN A 199 15.43 -1.06 -24.36
C ASN A 199 15.16 -2.38 -23.68
N ASP A 200 15.75 -2.60 -22.50
CA ASP A 200 15.45 -3.77 -21.69
C ASP A 200 13.98 -3.72 -21.24
N VAL A 201 13.34 -4.88 -21.33
CA VAL A 201 11.97 -5.14 -20.89
C VAL A 201 12.03 -6.11 -19.72
N ARG A 202 11.15 -5.90 -18.73
CA ARG A 202 11.10 -6.70 -17.51
C ARG A 202 11.12 -8.20 -17.86
N PRO A 203 12.06 -8.99 -17.28
CA PRO A 203 12.08 -10.43 -17.52
C PRO A 203 10.81 -11.07 -16.96
N ILE A 204 10.38 -12.16 -17.60
CA ILE A 204 9.30 -12.99 -17.08
C ILE A 204 9.81 -13.65 -15.80
N ARG A 205 8.94 -13.76 -14.81
CA ARG A 205 9.21 -14.43 -13.54
C ARG A 205 8.23 -15.57 -13.36
N TYR A 206 8.65 -16.58 -12.62
CA TYR A 206 7.79 -17.66 -12.21
C TYR A 206 8.13 -18.03 -10.77
N GLU A 207 7.10 -18.45 -10.04
CA GLU A 207 7.33 -19.05 -8.74
C GLU A 207 8.15 -20.33 -8.96
N LYS A 208 9.12 -20.57 -8.08
CA LYS A 208 9.89 -21.80 -8.00
C LYS A 208 9.62 -22.42 -6.63
N PRO A 209 8.48 -23.10 -6.44
CA PRO A 209 8.18 -23.78 -5.20
C PRO A 209 9.24 -24.84 -4.91
N GLU A 210 9.82 -24.79 -3.72
CA GLU A 210 10.77 -25.79 -3.25
C GLU A 210 10.60 -25.95 -1.73
N TRP A 211 10.96 -27.12 -1.22
CA TRP A 211 10.96 -27.37 0.22
C TRP A 211 11.97 -26.45 0.91
N GLN A 212 11.51 -25.69 1.89
CA GLN A 212 12.31 -24.73 2.62
C GLN A 212 11.98 -24.77 4.11
N THR A 213 12.90 -24.27 4.94
CA THR A 213 12.72 -24.22 6.39
C THR A 213 12.60 -22.77 6.81
N TYR A 214 11.44 -22.41 7.38
CA TYR A 214 11.20 -21.10 7.96
C TYR A 214 11.43 -21.16 9.47
N TYR A 215 12.19 -20.20 9.98
CA TYR A 215 12.39 -19.98 11.40
C TYR A 215 11.40 -18.93 11.86
N LEU A 216 10.57 -19.24 12.85
CA LEU A 216 9.55 -18.30 13.32
C LEU A 216 10.25 -17.11 13.95
N ARG A 217 10.07 -15.94 13.33
CA ARG A 217 10.75 -14.68 13.68
C ARG A 217 9.86 -13.50 13.32
N ASP A 218 10.23 -12.33 13.79
CA ASP A 218 9.47 -11.12 13.55
C ASP A 218 9.58 -10.67 12.09
N TRP A 219 8.41 -10.49 11.47
CA TRP A 219 8.29 -10.00 10.10
C TRP A 219 8.64 -8.52 9.96
N LEU A 220 8.39 -7.71 11.00
CA LEU A 220 8.65 -6.28 10.99
C LEU A 220 10.13 -5.96 11.27
N GLY A 221 10.84 -6.89 11.89
CA GLY A 221 12.29 -6.86 12.09
C GLY A 221 12.75 -6.21 13.38
N TYR A 222 11.85 -5.89 14.31
CA TYR A 222 12.20 -5.49 15.67
C TYR A 222 13.04 -6.56 16.37
N THR A 223 12.72 -7.83 16.10
CA THR A 223 13.53 -8.98 16.50
C THR A 223 14.10 -9.69 15.28
N MET A 224 15.42 -9.59 15.06
CA MET A 224 16.07 -10.21 13.90
C MET A 224 16.29 -11.73 14.05
N ASP A 225 16.31 -12.22 15.28
CA ASP A 225 16.57 -13.61 15.62
C ASP A 225 15.24 -14.39 15.75
N PRO A 226 15.27 -15.73 15.68
CA PRO A 226 14.09 -16.54 15.91
C PRO A 226 13.47 -16.28 17.29
N PHE A 227 12.14 -16.26 17.33
CA PHE A 227 11.40 -16.17 18.59
C PHE A 227 11.72 -17.36 19.49
N GLN A 228 11.92 -17.09 20.77
CA GLN A 228 12.11 -18.10 21.82
C GLN A 228 10.86 -18.16 22.69
N PHE A 229 10.18 -19.30 22.67
CA PHE A 229 8.95 -19.58 23.41
C PHE A 229 9.29 -20.33 24.69
N TYR A 230 8.86 -19.78 25.85
CA TYR A 230 8.90 -20.51 27.10
C TYR A 230 7.79 -21.57 27.11
N LEU A 231 8.17 -22.82 27.37
CA LEU A 231 7.24 -23.92 27.57
C LEU A 231 7.58 -24.64 28.87
N SER A 232 6.57 -24.89 29.70
CA SER A 232 6.71 -25.67 30.93
C SER A 232 6.87 -27.16 30.65
N ALA A 233 7.37 -27.93 31.62
CA ALA A 233 7.35 -29.38 31.54
C ALA A 233 5.90 -29.89 31.52
N GLY A 234 5.55 -30.70 30.52
CA GLY A 234 4.20 -31.26 30.41
C GLY A 234 3.68 -31.29 28.98
N SER A 235 2.37 -31.52 28.86
CA SER A 235 1.68 -31.62 27.58
C SER A 235 1.18 -30.24 27.16
N HIS A 236 1.50 -29.84 25.94
CA HIS A 236 1.11 -28.57 25.32
C HIS A 236 0.44 -28.82 23.97
N THR A 237 -0.34 -27.83 23.52
CA THR A 237 -0.92 -27.81 22.17
C THR A 237 -0.31 -26.66 21.38
N VAL A 238 0.23 -26.97 20.19
CA VAL A 238 0.67 -25.97 19.22
C VAL A 238 -0.30 -25.97 18.07
N SER A 239 -0.87 -24.82 17.73
CA SER A 239 -1.84 -24.69 16.64
C SER A 239 -1.46 -23.57 15.69
N PHE A 240 -1.70 -23.80 14.40
CA PHE A 240 -1.59 -22.78 13.37
C PHE A 240 -2.97 -22.55 12.75
N GLU A 241 -3.43 -21.31 12.82
CA GLU A 241 -4.62 -20.86 12.09
C GLU A 241 -4.20 -20.28 10.73
N ALA A 242 -4.89 -20.69 9.68
CA ALA A 242 -4.68 -20.16 8.35
C ALA A 242 -5.45 -18.85 8.16
N ALA A 243 -4.70 -17.77 7.92
CA ALA A 243 -5.28 -16.45 7.62
C ALA A 243 -5.43 -16.24 6.10
N ARG A 244 -4.42 -16.65 5.31
CA ARG A 244 -4.49 -16.69 3.85
C ARG A 244 -3.50 -17.68 3.25
N GLU A 245 -3.80 -18.10 2.02
CA GLU A 245 -3.05 -19.06 1.19
C GLU A 245 -2.87 -20.47 1.79
N PRO A 246 -2.95 -21.53 0.97
CA PRO A 246 -2.62 -22.88 1.41
C PRO A 246 -1.10 -23.09 1.57
N ILE A 247 -0.73 -24.09 2.36
CA ILE A 247 0.66 -24.50 2.60
C ILE A 247 0.74 -26.02 2.73
N VAL A 248 1.85 -26.62 2.29
CA VAL A 248 2.16 -28.00 2.63
C VAL A 248 3.33 -28.00 3.61
N ILE A 249 3.22 -28.73 4.72
CA ILE A 249 4.30 -28.85 5.71
C ILE A 249 4.70 -30.30 5.93
N SER A 250 5.97 -30.55 6.23
CA SER A 250 6.46 -31.91 6.51
C SER A 250 6.74 -32.14 8.00
N LYS A 251 7.30 -31.13 8.68
CA LYS A 251 7.61 -31.20 10.11
C LYS A 251 7.61 -29.82 10.77
N ILE A 252 7.34 -29.85 12.08
CA ILE A 252 7.51 -28.74 13.01
C ILE A 252 8.61 -29.15 13.99
N GLU A 253 9.57 -28.27 14.23
CA GLU A 253 10.70 -28.54 15.12
C GLU A 253 10.79 -27.46 16.19
N LEU A 254 10.69 -27.86 17.44
CA LEU A 254 11.03 -27.03 18.60
C LEU A 254 12.48 -27.31 18.94
N TYR A 255 13.36 -26.34 18.74
CA TYR A 255 14.79 -26.54 18.79
C TYR A 255 15.48 -25.54 19.72
N ARG A 256 16.68 -25.90 20.16
CA ARG A 256 17.55 -24.98 20.91
C ARG A 256 18.15 -23.94 19.95
N TYR A 257 17.84 -22.67 20.16
CA TYR A 257 18.52 -21.58 19.45
C TYR A 257 19.81 -21.17 20.16
N ASP A 258 20.94 -21.40 19.49
CA ASP A 258 22.25 -20.89 19.88
C ASP A 258 22.60 -19.70 18.99
N GLU A 259 22.95 -18.59 19.62
CA GLU A 259 23.37 -17.38 18.91
C GLU A 259 24.68 -17.64 18.15
N GLU A 260 24.81 -16.98 17.01
CA GLU A 260 26.01 -17.04 16.19
C GLU A 260 27.24 -16.49 16.95
N PRO A 261 28.45 -17.04 16.70
CA PRO A 261 29.67 -16.53 17.30
C PRO A 261 29.93 -15.09 16.88
N SER A 262 30.68 -14.35 17.69
CA SER A 262 31.19 -13.04 17.27
C SER A 262 32.14 -13.20 16.06
N TYR A 263 32.26 -12.17 15.23
CA TYR A 263 33.18 -12.18 14.09
C TYR A 263 34.61 -12.49 14.52
N LYS A 264 35.02 -11.96 15.68
CA LYS A 264 36.34 -12.22 16.27
C LYS A 264 36.53 -13.69 16.63
N ASP A 265 35.54 -14.34 17.23
CA ASP A 265 35.61 -15.75 17.61
C ASP A 265 35.56 -16.65 16.37
N PHE A 266 34.71 -16.33 15.40
CA PHE A 266 34.65 -16.98 14.09
C PHE A 266 36.01 -16.92 13.38
N LEU A 267 36.63 -15.75 13.32
CA LEU A 267 37.93 -15.56 12.67
C LEU A 267 39.03 -16.37 13.39
N ALA A 268 39.06 -16.32 14.73
CA ALA A 268 40.00 -17.11 15.52
C ALA A 268 39.80 -18.62 15.34
N GLN A 269 38.55 -19.08 15.21
CA GLN A 269 38.23 -20.46 14.89
C GLN A 269 38.75 -20.84 13.50
N LYS A 270 38.49 -20.03 12.47
CA LYS A 270 38.94 -20.31 11.10
C LYS A 270 40.47 -20.29 10.97
N GLU A 271 41.14 -19.40 11.68
CA GLU A 271 42.60 -19.38 11.78
C GLU A 271 43.14 -20.67 12.43
N LYS A 272 42.48 -21.17 13.49
CA LYS A 272 42.83 -22.43 14.15
C LYS A 272 42.57 -23.65 13.27
N GLU A 273 41.54 -23.61 12.43
CA GLU A 273 41.25 -24.62 11.39
C GLU A 273 42.25 -24.58 10.22
N GLY A 274 43.13 -23.56 10.16
CA GLY A 274 44.12 -23.41 9.10
C GLY A 274 43.55 -22.84 7.79
N VAL A 275 42.37 -22.21 7.84
CA VAL A 275 41.73 -21.59 6.68
C VAL A 275 42.56 -20.40 6.21
N LYS A 276 42.90 -20.39 4.92
CA LYS A 276 43.72 -19.34 4.30
C LYS A 276 42.93 -18.04 4.16
N LYS A 277 43.53 -16.92 4.57
CA LYS A 277 43.06 -15.57 4.19
C LYS A 277 43.51 -15.24 2.78
N ILE A 278 42.57 -14.79 1.94
CA ILE A 278 42.85 -14.48 0.55
C ILE A 278 43.26 -13.02 0.44
N ASP A 279 44.57 -12.79 0.30
CA ASP A 279 45.12 -11.44 0.14
C ASP A 279 44.77 -10.83 -1.23
N LYS A 280 44.88 -11.62 -2.31
CA LYS A 280 44.66 -11.18 -3.69
C LYS A 280 44.24 -12.35 -4.58
N LEU A 281 43.19 -12.21 -5.38
CA LEU A 281 42.87 -13.23 -6.39
C LEU A 281 43.79 -13.11 -7.60
N GLY A 282 44.65 -14.11 -7.80
CA GLY A 282 45.52 -14.19 -8.99
C GLY A 282 44.76 -14.32 -10.32
N SER A 283 43.52 -14.82 -10.29
CA SER A 283 42.64 -14.99 -11.45
C SER A 283 41.76 -13.78 -11.78
N GLY A 284 41.85 -12.68 -11.01
CA GLY A 284 40.96 -11.52 -11.12
C GLY A 284 39.79 -11.55 -10.12
N ILE A 285 39.15 -10.39 -9.94
CA ILE A 285 38.03 -10.18 -9.01
C ILE A 285 36.78 -10.92 -9.54
N ILE A 286 36.10 -11.68 -8.68
CA ILE A 286 34.82 -12.32 -9.03
C ILE A 286 33.73 -11.26 -8.89
N LYS A 287 33.19 -10.77 -10.01
CA LYS A 287 32.10 -9.79 -10.04
C LYS A 287 30.76 -10.50 -10.26
N ILE A 288 29.74 -10.08 -9.51
CA ILE A 288 28.36 -10.56 -9.63
C ILE A 288 27.44 -9.35 -9.77
N GLN A 289 26.71 -9.28 -10.88
CA GLN A 289 25.71 -8.24 -11.14
C GLN A 289 24.51 -8.39 -10.20
N ALA A 290 24.07 -7.31 -9.57
CA ALA A 290 23.05 -7.37 -8.54
C ALA A 290 21.63 -7.48 -9.12
N GLU A 291 21.41 -6.99 -10.34
CA GLU A 291 20.15 -7.08 -11.05
C GLU A 291 19.79 -8.52 -11.45
N CYS A 292 20.67 -9.50 -11.24
CA CYS A 292 20.44 -10.90 -11.62
C CYS A 292 20.54 -11.88 -10.44
N PRO A 293 19.58 -11.82 -9.50
CA PRO A 293 19.48 -12.82 -8.46
C PRO A 293 19.10 -14.18 -9.06
N THR A 294 19.70 -15.25 -8.53
CA THR A 294 19.33 -16.62 -8.83
C THR A 294 17.97 -17.00 -8.23
N LEU A 295 17.64 -16.40 -7.08
CA LEU A 295 16.39 -16.64 -6.36
C LEU A 295 16.04 -15.39 -5.55
N VAL A 296 14.76 -15.05 -5.48
CA VAL A 296 14.27 -13.95 -4.64
C VAL A 296 13.07 -14.38 -3.81
N SER A 297 12.97 -13.80 -2.61
CA SER A 297 11.88 -14.04 -1.64
C SER A 297 10.52 -13.43 -2.01
N ASN A 298 10.50 -12.51 -2.96
CA ASN A 298 9.31 -11.76 -3.33
C ASN A 298 9.40 -11.30 -4.79
N ALA A 299 8.30 -11.40 -5.52
CA ALA A 299 8.20 -11.02 -6.93
C ALA A 299 8.46 -9.52 -7.20
N CYS A 300 8.37 -8.66 -6.18
CA CYS A 300 8.65 -7.22 -6.29
C CYS A 300 10.15 -6.89 -6.37
N LEU A 301 11.03 -7.87 -6.13
CA LEU A 301 12.48 -7.71 -6.21
C LEU A 301 12.95 -7.93 -7.65
N TYR A 302 12.85 -6.91 -8.50
CA TYR A 302 13.16 -6.99 -9.92
C TYR A 302 14.27 -6.03 -10.38
N PRO A 303 14.95 -6.34 -11.51
CA PRO A 303 15.91 -5.44 -12.15
C PRO A 303 15.29 -4.06 -12.46
N VAL A 304 16.00 -2.97 -12.14
CA VAL A 304 15.59 -1.60 -12.52
C VAL A 304 16.75 -0.84 -13.18
N ASN A 305 16.41 0.25 -13.87
CA ASN A 305 17.38 1.11 -14.54
C ASN A 305 17.71 2.34 -13.68
N ASP A 306 19.01 2.58 -13.46
CA ASP A 306 19.54 3.82 -12.91
C ASP A 306 20.55 4.43 -13.90
N ARG A 307 20.32 5.70 -14.26
CA ARG A 307 21.14 6.49 -15.20
C ARG A 307 21.95 7.60 -14.53
N THR A 308 21.94 7.64 -13.20
CA THR A 308 22.57 8.72 -12.42
C THR A 308 24.10 8.63 -12.42
N SER A 309 24.67 7.51 -12.85
CA SER A 309 26.10 7.34 -13.06
C SER A 309 26.41 6.62 -14.36
N SER A 310 27.44 7.09 -15.06
CA SER A 310 27.98 6.43 -16.25
C SER A 310 28.78 5.16 -15.93
N LEU A 311 29.04 4.87 -14.64
CA LEU A 311 29.71 3.63 -14.20
C LEU A 311 28.75 2.52 -13.77
N THR A 312 27.44 2.79 -13.66
CA THR A 312 26.45 1.72 -13.43
C THR A 312 26.51 0.74 -14.60
N GLU A 313 26.31 -0.55 -14.34
CA GLU A 313 26.64 -1.62 -15.27
C GLU A 313 25.48 -2.62 -15.35
N PRO A 314 24.93 -2.88 -16.54
CA PRO A 314 25.20 -2.24 -17.83
C PRO A 314 24.67 -0.79 -17.94
N GLN A 315 25.22 0.00 -18.87
CA GLN A 315 24.72 1.36 -19.12
C GLN A 315 24.79 1.71 -20.60
N ASP A 316 23.76 2.39 -21.09
CA ASP A 316 23.67 2.89 -22.46
C ASP A 316 23.14 4.34 -22.45
N PRO A 317 23.78 5.29 -23.17
CA PRO A 317 23.32 6.68 -23.18
C PRO A 317 21.99 6.88 -23.90
N GLN A 318 21.56 5.93 -24.74
CA GLN A 318 20.36 6.03 -25.56
C GLN A 318 19.29 5.03 -25.15
N LYS A 319 19.69 3.83 -24.72
CA LYS A 319 18.79 2.73 -24.36
C LYS A 319 18.58 2.63 -22.85
N ILE A 320 17.43 2.15 -22.42
CA ILE A 320 17.17 1.77 -21.03
C ILE A 320 17.81 0.40 -20.82
N ARG A 321 18.69 0.29 -19.80
CA ARG A 321 19.35 -0.96 -19.41
C ARG A 321 19.09 -1.27 -17.95
N PHE A 322 18.63 -2.47 -17.62
CA PHE A 322 18.56 -2.84 -16.20
C PHE A 322 19.95 -3.10 -15.67
N ASN A 323 20.25 -2.49 -14.53
CA ASN A 323 21.62 -2.38 -14.05
C ASN A 323 21.74 -2.25 -12.54
N ILE A 324 20.61 -2.20 -11.85
CA ILE A 324 20.58 -2.22 -10.40
C ILE A 324 19.41 -3.08 -9.93
N VAL A 325 19.48 -3.50 -8.68
CA VAL A 325 18.32 -3.94 -7.93
C VAL A 325 18.07 -2.98 -6.78
N ASN A 326 16.80 -2.76 -6.45
CA ASN A 326 16.40 -1.98 -5.28
C ASN A 326 15.66 -2.89 -4.30
N SER A 327 16.06 -2.83 -3.02
CA SER A 327 15.41 -3.57 -1.94
C SER A 327 15.16 -2.62 -0.77
N THR A 328 14.00 -2.72 -0.12
CA THR A 328 13.61 -1.77 0.94
C THR A 328 12.95 -2.43 2.13
N THR A 329 12.11 -3.44 1.90
CA THR A 329 11.30 -4.05 2.96
C THR A 329 12.10 -5.10 3.72
N VAL A 330 12.01 -5.07 5.05
CA VAL A 330 12.65 -6.06 5.93
C VAL A 330 12.17 -7.48 5.61
N ASN A 331 13.02 -8.49 5.86
CA ASN A 331 12.83 -9.90 5.54
C ASN A 331 12.75 -10.26 4.04
N GLN A 332 12.83 -9.27 3.15
CA GLN A 332 13.07 -9.53 1.73
C GLN A 332 14.55 -9.85 1.49
N TRP A 333 14.79 -10.95 0.79
CA TRP A 333 16.12 -11.40 0.42
C TRP A 333 16.27 -11.72 -1.08
N MET A 334 17.52 -11.61 -1.53
CA MET A 334 17.98 -11.96 -2.87
C MET A 334 19.22 -12.85 -2.76
N GLN A 335 19.23 -13.96 -3.49
CA GLN A 335 20.30 -14.94 -3.48
C GLN A 335 21.02 -14.99 -4.82
N TYR A 336 22.34 -15.15 -4.76
CA TYR A 336 23.24 -15.19 -5.90
C TYR A 336 24.16 -16.42 -5.81
N LYS A 337 24.45 -17.02 -6.96
CA LYS A 337 25.50 -18.04 -7.10
C LYS A 337 26.86 -17.40 -7.29
N VAL A 338 27.85 -17.90 -6.54
CA VAL A 338 29.24 -17.43 -6.60
C VAL A 338 30.19 -18.62 -6.67
N THR A 339 31.06 -18.66 -7.67
CA THR A 339 32.08 -19.71 -7.79
C THR A 339 33.45 -19.18 -7.41
N VAL A 340 34.08 -19.76 -6.39
CA VAL A 340 35.43 -19.38 -5.95
C VAL A 340 36.48 -20.45 -6.33
N PRO A 341 37.71 -20.03 -6.70
CA PRO A 341 38.73 -20.95 -7.23
C PRO A 341 39.42 -21.81 -6.16
N GLU A 342 39.52 -21.31 -4.94
CA GLU A 342 40.08 -22.00 -3.78
C GLU A 342 39.19 -21.76 -2.56
N GLU A 343 39.36 -22.59 -1.53
CA GLU A 343 38.70 -22.38 -0.25
C GLU A 343 39.46 -21.31 0.54
N GLY A 344 38.74 -20.42 1.25
CA GLY A 344 39.39 -19.38 2.04
C GLY A 344 38.43 -18.33 2.59
N LEU A 345 39.01 -17.35 3.28
CA LEU A 345 38.34 -16.14 3.75
C LEU A 345 38.46 -15.04 2.70
N TYR A 346 37.32 -14.59 2.17
CA TYR A 346 37.20 -13.59 1.11
C TYR A 346 36.49 -12.33 1.63
N THR A 347 36.77 -11.19 1.00
CA THR A 347 36.02 -9.94 1.21
C THR A 347 34.88 -9.84 0.21
N ILE A 348 33.70 -9.44 0.68
CA ILE A 348 32.59 -9.03 -0.19
C ILE A 348 32.61 -7.51 -0.28
N ALA A 349 32.85 -6.95 -1.46
CA ALA A 349 32.79 -5.50 -1.68
C ALA A 349 31.58 -5.16 -2.55
N ILE A 350 30.82 -4.13 -2.16
CA ILE A 350 29.54 -3.79 -2.77
C ILE A 350 29.62 -2.39 -3.33
N ARG A 351 29.16 -2.20 -4.58
CA ARG A 351 28.88 -0.88 -5.17
C ARG A 351 27.39 -0.59 -5.02
N PHE A 352 27.06 0.42 -4.24
CA PHE A 352 25.69 0.71 -3.81
C PHE A 352 25.38 2.20 -3.79
N ARG A 353 24.10 2.51 -3.65
CA ARG A 353 23.60 3.86 -3.39
C ARG A 353 22.43 3.81 -2.41
N GLN A 354 22.59 4.49 -1.29
CA GLN A 354 21.55 4.78 -0.32
C GLN A 354 21.32 6.29 -0.41
N ASN A 355 20.26 6.71 -1.09
CA ASN A 355 20.01 8.14 -1.36
C ASN A 355 18.63 8.59 -0.83
N ASP A 356 18.02 7.79 0.03
CA ASP A 356 16.62 7.95 0.43
C ASP A 356 16.48 8.37 1.90
N LEU A 357 17.42 8.00 2.79
CA LEU A 357 17.33 8.30 4.23
C LEU A 357 18.48 9.19 4.72
N ILE A 358 18.34 10.51 4.52
CA ILE A 358 19.37 11.51 4.89
C ILE A 358 19.64 11.46 6.40
N GLY A 359 20.92 11.35 6.79
CA GLY A 359 21.31 11.28 8.20
C GLY A 359 21.03 9.93 8.88
N MET A 360 20.63 8.89 8.12
CA MET A 360 20.51 7.50 8.61
C MET A 360 21.42 6.54 7.83
N PHE A 361 21.41 5.27 8.26
CA PHE A 361 22.00 4.15 7.53
C PHE A 361 20.93 3.07 7.30
N THR A 362 21.22 2.17 6.38
CA THR A 362 20.43 0.95 6.15
C THR A 362 21.28 -0.28 6.34
N SER A 363 20.66 -1.43 6.65
CA SER A 363 21.36 -2.64 7.00
C SER A 363 21.02 -3.82 6.08
N ARG A 364 21.98 -4.72 5.88
CA ARG A 364 21.76 -6.05 5.28
C ARG A 364 22.36 -7.14 6.15
N ARG A 365 21.68 -8.29 6.15
CA ARG A 365 22.24 -9.55 6.61
C ARG A 365 22.82 -10.30 5.43
N ILE A 366 24.05 -10.82 5.57
CA ILE A 366 24.71 -11.63 4.54
C ILE A 366 24.79 -13.08 5.02
N LEU A 367 24.23 -13.99 4.23
CA LEU A 367 24.35 -15.43 4.44
C LEU A 367 25.21 -16.06 3.35
N ILE A 368 26.09 -16.98 3.74
CA ILE A 368 26.89 -17.78 2.81
C ILE A 368 26.41 -19.23 2.91
N ASN A 369 25.99 -19.83 1.80
CA ASN A 369 25.44 -21.19 1.80
C ASN A 369 24.27 -21.37 2.79
N ASN A 370 23.39 -20.35 2.87
CA ASN A 370 22.26 -20.27 3.81
C ASN A 370 22.64 -20.27 5.30
N GLU A 371 23.89 -19.95 5.63
CA GLU A 371 24.41 -19.88 7.00
C GLU A 371 24.82 -18.44 7.35
N ILE A 372 24.38 -17.98 8.52
CA ILE A 372 24.92 -16.77 9.16
C ILE A 372 26.20 -17.20 9.88
N GLN A 373 27.36 -16.89 9.32
CA GLN A 373 28.64 -17.40 9.84
C GLN A 373 29.07 -16.75 11.17
N PHE A 374 28.61 -15.53 11.44
CA PHE A 374 28.89 -14.76 12.64
C PHE A 374 27.82 -13.68 12.82
N ARG A 375 27.61 -13.25 14.06
CA ARG A 375 26.51 -12.35 14.46
C ARG A 375 26.49 -11.03 13.69
N GLU A 376 27.66 -10.39 13.57
CA GLU A 376 27.82 -9.09 12.92
C GLU A 376 27.51 -9.12 11.41
N ALA A 377 27.43 -10.31 10.80
CA ALA A 377 26.96 -10.47 9.42
C ALA A 377 25.49 -10.05 9.24
N SER A 378 24.74 -9.90 10.34
CA SER A 378 23.36 -9.37 10.37
C SER A 378 23.27 -7.84 10.49
N SER A 379 24.39 -7.14 10.62
CA SER A 379 24.43 -5.68 10.82
C SER A 379 25.35 -4.98 9.81
N ILE A 380 25.37 -5.44 8.55
CA ILE A 380 26.18 -4.78 7.50
C ILE A 380 25.58 -3.43 7.16
N ARG A 381 26.31 -2.33 7.37
CA ARG A 381 25.78 -0.96 7.28
C ARG A 381 26.10 -0.27 5.95
N PHE A 382 25.11 0.45 5.44
CA PHE A 382 25.18 1.28 4.24
C PHE A 382 24.68 2.69 4.57
N LYS A 383 25.59 3.66 4.59
CA LYS A 383 25.28 5.05 4.96
C LYS A 383 24.70 5.83 3.79
N TYR A 384 23.91 6.85 4.11
CA TYR A 384 23.42 7.79 3.09
C TYR A 384 24.55 8.46 2.31
N ASN A 385 24.37 8.54 0.99
CA ASN A 385 25.08 9.47 0.12
C ASN A 385 24.25 9.73 -1.13
N SER A 386 24.19 10.99 -1.56
CA SER A 386 23.51 11.33 -2.81
C SER A 386 24.12 10.65 -4.03
N GLY A 387 25.40 10.27 -4.00
CA GLY A 387 26.09 9.55 -5.07
C GLY A 387 26.36 8.07 -4.76
N TRP A 388 26.80 7.35 -5.78
CA TRP A 388 27.26 5.97 -5.66
C TRP A 388 28.49 5.84 -4.74
N GLN A 389 28.53 4.76 -3.98
CA GLN A 389 29.56 4.40 -3.00
C GLN A 389 30.05 2.98 -3.27
N SER A 390 31.26 2.68 -2.80
CA SER A 390 31.80 1.33 -2.82
C SER A 390 32.51 1.04 -1.50
N THR A 391 32.08 0.00 -0.79
CA THR A 391 32.70 -0.40 0.49
C THR A 391 32.79 -1.92 0.58
N ALA A 392 33.72 -2.41 1.39
CA ALA A 392 33.63 -3.78 1.89
C ALA A 392 32.42 -3.92 2.82
N ALA A 393 31.85 -5.12 2.91
CA ALA A 393 30.87 -5.47 3.93
C ALA A 393 31.47 -5.22 5.32
N SER A 394 30.83 -4.35 6.09
CA SER A 394 31.31 -3.87 7.38
C SER A 394 30.14 -3.44 8.26
N ASN A 395 30.38 -3.36 9.57
CA ASN A 395 29.47 -2.67 10.51
C ASN A 395 29.73 -1.14 10.57
N GLY A 396 30.49 -0.60 9.62
CA GLY A 396 30.95 0.79 9.60
C GLY A 396 32.22 1.09 10.41
N THR A 397 32.73 0.14 11.20
CA THR A 397 33.99 0.27 11.97
C THR A 397 35.02 -0.79 11.59
N GLU A 398 34.59 -2.02 11.34
CA GLU A 398 35.43 -3.16 10.97
C GLU A 398 34.94 -3.78 9.67
N ASN A 399 35.86 -4.11 8.76
CA ASN A 399 35.56 -4.83 7.53
C ASN A 399 35.56 -6.34 7.80
N PHE A 400 34.58 -7.05 7.24
CA PHE A 400 34.42 -8.48 7.46
C PHE A 400 34.93 -9.32 6.31
N THR A 401 35.39 -10.51 6.66
CA THR A 401 35.71 -11.59 5.71
C THR A 401 34.82 -12.78 5.95
N PHE A 402 34.45 -13.45 4.86
CA PHE A 402 33.51 -14.55 4.85
C PHE A 402 34.19 -15.81 4.35
N TYR A 403 33.85 -16.95 4.93
CA TYR A 403 34.41 -18.24 4.54
C TYR A 403 33.63 -18.82 3.34
N PHE A 404 34.33 -19.08 2.25
CA PHE A 404 33.79 -19.74 1.07
C PHE A 404 34.45 -21.10 0.86
N ARG A 405 33.64 -22.10 0.46
CA ARG A 405 34.13 -23.42 0.05
C ARG A 405 34.61 -23.35 -1.39
N LYS A 406 35.61 -24.14 -1.77
CA LYS A 406 36.02 -24.22 -3.18
C LYS A 406 34.84 -24.65 -4.07
N GLY A 407 34.62 -23.96 -5.18
CA GLY A 407 33.53 -24.25 -6.13
C GLY A 407 32.33 -23.32 -5.95
N GLU A 408 31.13 -23.81 -6.26
CA GLU A 408 29.87 -23.07 -6.19
C GLU A 408 29.44 -22.86 -4.72
N ASN A 409 29.09 -21.62 -4.39
CA ASN A 409 28.52 -21.20 -3.12
C ASN A 409 27.30 -20.30 -3.41
N THR A 410 26.47 -20.07 -2.40
CA THR A 410 25.43 -19.03 -2.46
C THR A 410 25.78 -17.85 -1.56
N VAL A 411 25.46 -16.65 -2.01
CA VAL A 411 25.50 -15.41 -1.21
C VAL A 411 24.08 -14.85 -1.20
N THR A 412 23.51 -14.67 -0.02
CA THR A 412 22.18 -14.10 0.15
C THR A 412 22.28 -12.76 0.86
N PHE A 413 21.71 -11.71 0.26
CA PHE A 413 21.50 -10.42 0.91
C PHE A 413 20.07 -10.36 1.39
N GLU A 414 19.89 -10.32 2.71
CA GLU A 414 18.60 -10.14 3.36
C GLU A 414 18.49 -8.72 3.92
N THR A 415 17.33 -8.09 3.71
CA THR A 415 17.01 -6.78 4.25
C THR A 415 16.64 -6.92 5.72
N VAL A 416 17.35 -6.22 6.60
CA VAL A 416 17.16 -6.26 8.06
C VAL A 416 17.34 -4.86 8.64
N LEU A 417 16.86 -4.63 9.85
CA LEU A 417 17.12 -3.37 10.56
C LEU A 417 18.57 -3.28 11.08
N GLY A 418 19.21 -4.41 11.37
CA GLY A 418 20.54 -4.43 11.98
C GLY A 418 20.52 -3.68 13.30
N ASP A 419 21.49 -2.78 13.48
CA ASP A 419 21.57 -1.96 14.70
C ASP A 419 20.54 -0.82 14.73
N MET A 420 19.73 -0.65 13.68
CA MET A 420 18.61 0.30 13.69
C MET A 420 17.50 -0.13 14.67
N THR A 421 17.43 -1.43 15.00
CA THR A 421 16.48 -2.01 15.97
C THR A 421 16.46 -1.28 17.31
N ASP A 422 17.63 -0.93 17.86
CA ASP A 422 17.75 -0.23 19.14
C ASP A 422 17.07 1.15 19.11
N TYR A 423 17.36 1.95 18.07
CA TYR A 423 16.79 3.29 17.94
C TYR A 423 15.28 3.25 17.70
N VAL A 424 14.82 2.34 16.84
CA VAL A 424 13.39 2.12 16.57
C VAL A 424 12.66 1.78 17.87
N TYR A 425 13.19 0.83 18.64
CA TYR A 425 12.61 0.44 19.93
C TYR A 425 12.58 1.59 20.95
N ARG A 426 13.69 2.32 21.09
CA ARG A 426 13.78 3.46 22.02
C ARG A 426 12.77 4.56 21.65
N VAL A 427 12.63 4.87 20.37
CA VAL A 427 11.64 5.86 19.89
C VAL A 427 10.20 5.37 20.09
N GLU A 428 9.91 4.10 19.88
CA GLU A 428 8.60 3.50 20.17
C GLU A 428 8.21 3.64 21.64
N GLN A 429 9.12 3.30 22.57
CA GLN A 429 8.89 3.49 24.01
C GLN A 429 8.68 4.96 24.39
N LEU A 430 9.38 5.89 23.74
CA LEU A 430 9.15 7.32 23.92
C LEU A 430 7.74 7.70 23.45
N ILE A 431 7.30 7.23 22.27
CA ILE A 431 5.95 7.50 21.75
C ILE A 431 4.89 7.02 22.74
N ASP A 432 5.00 5.79 23.27
CA ASP A 432 4.04 5.25 24.23
C ASP A 432 3.99 6.07 25.52
N SER A 433 5.15 6.41 26.07
CA SER A 433 5.26 7.21 27.29
C SER A 433 4.72 8.63 27.09
N LEU A 434 5.02 9.24 25.94
CA LEU A 434 4.54 10.56 25.58
C LEU A 434 3.02 10.57 25.31
N ASN A 435 2.47 9.52 24.72
CA ASN A 435 1.02 9.35 24.56
C ASN A 435 0.32 9.21 25.90
N ALA A 436 0.90 8.49 26.87
CA ALA A 436 0.38 8.41 28.22
C ALA A 436 0.41 9.78 28.92
N ALA A 437 1.55 10.48 28.85
CA ALA A 437 1.69 11.85 29.38
C ALA A 437 0.71 12.84 28.72
N TYR A 438 0.53 12.74 27.41
CA TYR A 438 -0.45 13.52 26.66
C TYR A 438 -1.86 13.29 27.18
N LYS A 439 -2.28 12.04 27.37
CA LYS A 439 -3.61 11.67 27.90
C LYS A 439 -3.83 12.22 29.32
N GLU A 440 -2.83 12.16 30.20
CA GLU A 440 -2.94 12.73 31.55
C GLU A 440 -3.12 14.26 31.53
N MET A 441 -2.33 14.96 30.71
CA MET A 441 -2.46 16.41 30.57
C MET A 441 -3.78 16.81 29.91
N LEU A 442 -4.22 16.04 28.92
CA LEU A 442 -5.48 16.23 28.20
C LEU A 442 -6.68 16.19 29.14
N GLN A 443 -6.68 15.30 30.13
CA GLN A 443 -7.74 15.23 31.15
C GLN A 443 -7.86 16.52 31.99
N LEU A 444 -6.78 17.30 32.11
CA LEU A 444 -6.78 18.58 32.83
C LEU A 444 -7.18 19.77 31.96
N THR A 445 -6.80 19.76 30.68
CA THR A 445 -6.91 20.92 29.78
C THR A 445 -8.05 20.84 28.78
N GLY A 446 -8.41 19.63 28.34
CA GLY A 446 -9.08 19.40 27.07
C GLY A 446 -8.11 19.52 25.87
N PRO A 447 -8.56 19.19 24.64
CA PRO A 447 -7.72 19.08 23.45
C PRO A 447 -7.15 20.42 22.95
N THR A 448 -7.77 21.53 23.34
CA THR A 448 -7.35 22.91 23.02
C THR A 448 -7.26 23.75 24.31
N PRO A 449 -6.15 23.65 25.06
CA PRO A 449 -5.95 24.41 26.29
C PRO A 449 -5.93 25.92 26.01
N ASP A 450 -6.54 26.70 26.92
CA ASP A 450 -6.30 28.15 26.97
C ASP A 450 -4.84 28.42 27.39
N ALA A 451 -4.06 29.02 26.49
CA ALA A 451 -2.65 29.33 26.67
C ALA A 451 -2.34 30.28 27.85
N TYR A 452 -3.31 31.06 28.31
CA TYR A 452 -3.11 32.05 29.39
C TYR A 452 -3.56 31.55 30.77
N ARG A 453 -4.07 30.32 30.84
CA ARG A 453 -4.54 29.71 32.09
C ARG A 453 -3.42 28.93 32.76
N ASP A 454 -3.25 29.15 34.06
CA ASP A 454 -2.42 28.31 34.91
C ASP A 454 -3.18 27.02 35.30
N TYR A 455 -2.73 25.89 34.76
CA TYR A 455 -3.25 24.56 35.08
C TYR A 455 -2.50 23.89 36.22
N GLY A 456 -1.31 24.38 36.60
CA GLY A 456 -0.45 23.80 37.62
C GLY A 456 -0.01 22.36 37.32
N PHE A 457 0.49 22.10 36.10
CA PHE A 457 0.89 20.77 35.64
C PHE A 457 1.92 20.12 36.56
N ASN A 458 2.91 20.87 37.05
CA ASN A 458 3.92 20.35 37.99
C ASN A 458 3.32 19.88 39.32
N ARG A 459 2.13 20.38 39.68
CA ARG A 459 1.44 19.97 40.90
C ARG A 459 0.45 18.84 40.67
N LEU A 460 -0.23 18.83 39.53
CA LEU A 460 -1.33 17.91 39.25
C LEU A 460 -0.90 16.65 38.49
N VAL A 461 0.05 16.77 37.56
CA VAL A 461 0.59 15.68 36.72
C VAL A 461 2.13 15.77 36.61
N PRO A 462 2.85 15.75 37.75
CA PRO A 462 4.31 15.88 37.77
C PRO A 462 5.03 14.81 36.95
N ASP A 463 4.48 13.59 36.93
CA ASP A 463 5.07 12.45 36.22
C ASP A 463 4.98 12.65 34.69
N ALA A 464 3.90 13.24 34.19
CA ALA A 464 3.75 13.60 32.78
C ALA A 464 4.78 14.67 32.35
N VAL A 465 4.98 15.72 33.16
CA VAL A 465 6.00 16.75 32.87
C VAL A 465 7.41 16.15 32.88
N GLN A 466 7.70 15.30 33.85
CA GLN A 466 8.99 14.60 33.94
C GLN A 466 9.20 13.67 32.74
N THR A 467 8.15 13.01 32.25
CA THR A 467 8.21 12.16 31.07
C THR A 467 8.60 12.96 29.84
N ILE A 468 7.96 14.12 29.59
CA ILE A 468 8.30 15.01 28.48
C ILE A 468 9.78 15.45 28.57
N ARG A 469 10.24 15.85 29.76
CA ARG A 469 11.63 16.25 30.00
C ARG A 469 12.62 15.10 29.71
N ASN A 470 12.34 13.89 30.20
CA ASN A 470 13.20 12.73 29.96
C ASN A 470 13.24 12.36 28.47
N SER A 471 12.10 12.46 27.78
CA SER A 471 12.01 12.23 26.35
C SER A 471 12.89 13.19 25.55
N ALA A 472 12.99 14.46 25.95
CA ALA A 472 13.90 15.41 25.32
C ALA A 472 15.37 14.95 25.38
N VAL A 473 15.83 14.51 26.56
CA VAL A 473 17.20 14.03 26.78
C VAL A 473 17.50 12.80 25.92
N GLU A 474 16.55 11.87 25.86
CA GLU A 474 16.70 10.65 25.08
C GLU A 474 16.74 10.93 23.57
N LEU A 475 15.88 11.83 23.08
CA LEU A 475 15.88 12.25 21.68
C LEU A 475 17.20 12.92 21.27
N TYR A 476 17.78 13.77 22.13
CA TYR A 476 19.13 14.32 21.89
C TYR A 476 20.19 13.23 21.82
N THR A 477 20.12 12.24 22.71
CA THR A 477 21.07 11.11 22.74
C THR A 477 21.01 10.32 21.43
N ILE A 478 19.80 9.94 20.99
CA ILE A 478 19.58 9.23 19.72
C ILE A 478 20.09 10.06 18.54
N ALA A 479 19.78 11.36 18.51
CA ALA A 479 20.21 12.26 17.45
C ALA A 479 21.74 12.36 17.35
N ASP A 480 22.45 12.45 18.48
CA ASP A 480 23.90 12.49 18.53
C ASP A 480 24.55 11.16 18.14
N GLU A 481 23.99 10.03 18.56
CA GLU A 481 24.45 8.70 18.18
C GLU A 481 24.35 8.47 16.66
N LEU A 482 23.20 8.80 16.06
CA LEU A 482 23.01 8.68 14.62
C LEU A 482 23.92 9.63 13.84
N LYS A 483 24.09 10.88 14.30
CA LYS A 483 25.03 11.84 13.72
C LYS A 483 26.47 11.34 13.76
N ASN A 484 26.88 10.69 14.85
CA ASN A 484 28.23 10.11 14.96
C ASN A 484 28.42 8.94 13.98
N ILE A 485 27.37 8.16 13.71
CA ILE A 485 27.42 7.06 12.74
C ILE A 485 27.47 7.60 11.30
N THR A 486 26.62 8.55 10.95
CA THR A 486 26.47 9.01 9.55
C THR A 486 27.45 10.10 9.17
N GLY A 487 27.92 10.89 10.15
CA GLY A 487 28.88 11.97 9.96
C GLY A 487 28.27 13.28 9.46
N GLU A 488 26.94 13.38 9.36
CA GLU A 488 26.22 14.56 8.88
C GLU A 488 24.95 14.84 9.69
N LEU A 489 24.52 16.11 9.69
CA LEU A 489 23.18 16.49 10.13
C LEU A 489 22.24 16.30 8.93
N GLY A 490 21.46 15.22 8.95
CA GLY A 490 20.40 14.98 7.97
C GLY A 490 19.01 15.36 8.49
N ASP A 491 18.02 15.38 7.60
CA ASP A 491 16.63 15.74 7.90
C ASP A 491 16.04 14.92 9.06
N GLN A 492 16.39 13.63 9.12
CA GLN A 492 15.94 12.72 10.17
C GLN A 492 16.50 13.10 11.54
N VAL A 493 17.78 13.47 11.61
CA VAL A 493 18.43 13.93 12.85
C VAL A 493 17.94 15.32 13.25
N ALA A 494 17.68 16.20 12.27
CA ALA A 494 17.12 17.53 12.51
C ALA A 494 15.69 17.45 13.07
N THR A 495 14.89 16.49 12.60
CA THR A 495 13.53 16.24 13.11
C THR A 495 13.56 15.88 14.59
N LEU A 496 14.39 14.90 15.00
CA LEU A 496 14.54 14.52 16.41
C LEU A 496 14.98 15.70 17.29
N ASN A 497 15.97 16.48 16.85
CA ASN A 497 16.42 17.67 17.59
C ASN A 497 15.34 18.73 17.72
N THR A 498 14.54 18.97 16.67
CA THR A 498 13.44 19.95 16.71
C THR A 498 12.38 19.55 17.73
N ILE A 499 12.05 18.27 17.78
CA ILE A 499 11.10 17.71 18.74
C ILE A 499 11.66 17.79 20.16
N ALA A 500 12.94 17.43 20.34
CA ALA A 500 13.64 17.50 21.62
C ALA A 500 13.64 18.92 22.21
N ILE A 501 13.86 19.96 21.39
CA ILE A 501 13.84 21.38 21.83
C ILE A 501 12.47 21.73 22.43
N LEU A 502 11.38 21.32 21.79
CA LEU A 502 10.04 21.61 22.31
C LEU A 502 9.79 20.88 23.62
N PHE A 503 10.16 19.60 23.69
CA PHE A 503 9.95 18.79 24.89
C PHE A 503 10.83 19.29 26.05
N GLU A 504 12.04 19.75 25.79
CA GLU A 504 12.89 20.42 26.79
C GLU A 504 12.19 21.69 27.30
N THR A 505 11.69 22.53 26.39
CA THR A 505 10.99 23.78 26.72
C THR A 505 9.77 23.52 27.61
N MET A 506 8.90 22.57 27.22
CA MET A 506 7.71 22.18 27.99
C MET A 506 8.06 21.49 29.31
N GLY A 507 9.14 20.71 29.34
CA GLY A 507 9.62 20.01 30.53
C GLY A 507 10.27 20.93 31.55
N ASP A 508 10.85 22.05 31.11
CA ASP A 508 11.52 23.05 31.94
C ASP A 508 10.60 24.17 32.45
N ASP A 509 9.56 24.52 31.69
CA ASP A 509 8.58 25.53 32.07
C ASP A 509 7.14 25.04 31.87
N GLU A 510 6.38 24.88 32.96
CA GLU A 510 4.99 24.43 32.88
C GLU A 510 4.06 25.43 32.17
N TYR A 511 4.45 26.71 32.09
CA TYR A 511 3.69 27.73 31.36
C TYR A 511 3.80 27.56 29.84
N GLU A 512 4.80 26.83 29.35
CA GLU A 512 4.98 26.54 27.93
C GLU A 512 4.19 25.29 27.48
N ILE A 513 3.61 24.53 28.42
CA ILE A 513 2.83 23.32 28.09
C ILE A 513 1.52 23.67 27.37
N ALA A 514 0.71 24.56 27.95
CA ALA A 514 -0.60 24.91 27.39
C ALA A 514 -0.52 25.56 25.98
N PRO A 515 0.36 26.55 25.73
CA PRO A 515 0.53 27.15 24.39
C PRO A 515 1.00 26.15 23.32
N ASN A 516 1.75 25.11 23.71
CA ASN A 516 2.36 24.17 22.78
C ASN A 516 1.65 22.80 22.72
N PHE A 517 0.51 22.62 23.41
CA PHE A 517 -0.12 21.31 23.57
C PHE A 517 -0.53 20.65 22.24
N VAL A 518 -1.02 21.43 21.29
CA VAL A 518 -1.35 20.93 19.94
C VAL A 518 -0.07 20.54 19.18
N THR A 519 0.98 21.35 19.29
CA THR A 519 2.28 21.05 18.67
C THR A 519 2.92 19.79 19.29
N PHE A 520 2.77 19.60 20.60
CA PHE A 520 3.21 18.41 21.32
C PHE A 520 2.60 17.14 20.72
N LYS A 521 1.27 17.09 20.54
CA LYS A 521 0.58 15.99 19.84
C LYS A 521 1.14 15.77 18.43
N ASN A 522 1.26 16.84 17.65
CA ASN A 522 1.77 16.76 16.28
C ASN A 522 3.21 16.23 16.22
N TYR A 523 4.03 16.49 17.24
CA TYR A 523 5.39 15.98 17.33
C TYR A 523 5.45 14.51 17.76
N ILE A 524 4.50 14.01 18.55
CA ILE A 524 4.35 12.56 18.78
C ILE A 524 4.02 11.84 17.45
N ILE A 525 3.14 12.43 16.62
CA ILE A 525 2.84 11.92 15.27
C ILE A 525 4.09 11.98 14.38
N ALA A 526 4.89 13.05 14.47
CA ALA A 526 6.13 13.17 13.73
C ALA A 526 7.19 12.12 14.16
N LEU A 527 7.28 11.78 15.45
CA LEU A 527 8.12 10.68 15.94
C LEU A 527 7.65 9.34 15.38
N SER A 528 6.33 9.12 15.31
CA SER A 528 5.76 7.92 14.69
C SER A 528 6.18 7.86 13.21
N ASN A 529 6.03 8.95 12.46
CA ASN A 529 6.48 9.02 11.06
C ASN A 529 7.99 8.76 10.89
N TRP A 530 8.81 9.26 11.81
CA TRP A 530 10.25 8.99 11.85
C TRP A 530 10.55 7.50 12.07
N LEU A 531 9.85 6.87 13.02
CA LEU A 531 9.96 5.44 13.33
C LEU A 531 9.72 4.59 12.07
N TYR A 532 8.65 4.88 11.32
CA TYR A 532 8.34 4.13 10.10
C TYR A 532 9.30 4.41 8.94
N ALA A 533 9.82 5.63 8.84
CA ALA A 533 10.89 5.92 7.89
C ALA A 533 12.14 5.08 8.19
N ALA A 534 12.46 4.86 9.46
CA ALA A 534 13.56 4.00 9.91
C ALA A 534 13.30 2.50 9.66
N LEU A 535 12.05 2.04 9.72
CA LEU A 535 11.69 0.66 9.38
C LEU A 535 11.93 0.33 7.90
N ASN A 536 11.83 1.31 7.01
CA ASN A 536 12.21 1.14 5.62
C ASN A 536 13.74 1.09 5.48
N GLN A 537 14.27 0.11 4.76
CA GLN A 537 15.71 -0.13 4.62
C GLN A 537 16.15 -0.04 3.15
N PRO A 538 15.94 1.11 2.46
CA PRO A 538 16.16 1.23 1.02
C PRO A 538 17.64 1.14 0.65
N LEU A 539 17.99 0.28 -0.31
CA LEU A 539 19.34 0.16 -0.85
C LEU A 539 19.28 -0.24 -2.33
N LYS A 540 19.95 0.57 -3.15
CA LYS A 540 20.21 0.25 -4.56
C LYS A 540 21.59 -0.39 -4.67
N ILE A 541 21.67 -1.55 -5.29
CA ILE A 541 22.93 -2.26 -5.54
C ILE A 541 23.11 -2.39 -7.05
N ASP A 542 24.30 -2.02 -7.53
CA ASP A 542 24.71 -2.20 -8.93
C ASP A 542 25.35 -3.57 -9.10
N TYR A 543 26.46 -3.81 -8.42
CA TYR A 543 27.08 -5.13 -8.33
C TYR A 543 27.83 -5.30 -7.01
N PHE A 544 28.18 -6.55 -6.71
CA PHE A 544 29.14 -6.86 -5.66
C PHE A 544 30.26 -7.74 -6.20
N THR A 545 31.36 -7.78 -5.47
CA THR A 545 32.53 -8.57 -5.80
C THR A 545 32.92 -9.45 -4.63
N VAL A 546 33.36 -10.66 -4.95
CA VAL A 546 34.07 -11.53 -4.02
C VAL A 546 35.55 -11.48 -4.37
N GLN A 547 36.34 -10.90 -3.47
CA GLN A 547 37.72 -10.50 -3.74
C GLN A 547 38.66 -10.75 -2.57
N GLY A 548 39.96 -10.63 -2.81
CA GLY A 548 40.96 -10.63 -1.74
C GLY A 548 40.97 -9.32 -0.97
N GLU A 549 41.46 -9.34 0.26
CA GLU A 549 41.47 -8.17 1.14
C GLU A 549 42.27 -6.97 0.56
N LYS A 550 43.30 -7.25 -0.24
CA LYS A 550 44.16 -6.22 -0.88
C LYS A 550 43.77 -5.94 -2.34
N ASP A 551 42.73 -6.57 -2.86
CA ASP A 551 42.19 -6.23 -4.18
C ASP A 551 41.50 -4.85 -4.12
N PRO A 552 41.60 -4.03 -5.19
CA PRO A 552 41.00 -2.70 -5.19
C PRO A 552 39.48 -2.78 -5.08
N LEU A 553 38.89 -1.86 -4.31
CA LEU A 553 37.43 -1.73 -4.23
C LEU A 553 36.84 -1.29 -5.58
N PRO A 554 35.58 -1.64 -5.87
CA PRO A 554 34.83 -1.12 -7.01
C PRO A 554 34.91 0.40 -7.13
N LYS A 555 34.97 0.95 -8.35
CA LYS A 555 34.96 2.41 -8.52
C LYS A 555 33.58 2.98 -8.20
N ALA A 556 33.50 3.83 -7.18
CA ALA A 556 32.26 4.44 -6.76
C ALA A 556 31.72 5.47 -7.77
N LYS A 557 32.57 6.43 -8.18
CA LYS A 557 32.20 7.59 -9.03
C LYS A 557 33.01 7.61 -10.33
N SER A 558 32.35 8.04 -11.41
CA SER A 558 32.96 8.30 -12.73
C SER A 558 33.94 9.48 -12.66
N ASN A 559 34.90 9.51 -13.58
CA ASN A 559 35.72 10.70 -13.76
C ASN A 559 34.87 11.84 -14.36
N PHE A 560 35.21 13.10 -14.05
CA PHE A 560 34.48 14.29 -14.53
C PHE A 560 34.29 14.31 -16.06
N PHE A 561 35.34 13.96 -16.81
CA PHE A 561 35.31 13.94 -18.28
C PHE A 561 34.49 12.77 -18.87
N GLU A 562 34.49 11.60 -18.22
CA GLU A 562 33.67 10.46 -18.63
C GLU A 562 32.18 10.77 -18.46
N SER A 563 31.83 11.45 -17.37
CA SER A 563 30.47 11.88 -17.06
C SER A 563 29.94 12.88 -18.10
N ILE A 564 30.73 13.91 -18.43
CA ILE A 564 30.38 14.88 -19.49
C ILE A 564 30.20 14.20 -20.84
N GLY A 565 31.11 13.28 -21.21
CA GLY A 565 31.02 12.56 -22.47
C GLY A 565 29.75 11.70 -22.57
N PHE A 566 29.34 11.07 -21.47
CA PHE A 566 28.09 10.31 -21.38
C PHE A 566 26.86 11.22 -21.48
N GLU A 567 26.83 12.32 -20.73
CA GLU A 567 25.73 13.30 -20.73
C GLU A 567 25.53 13.96 -22.10
N ILE A 568 26.62 14.33 -22.80
CA ILE A 568 26.52 14.88 -24.16
C ILE A 568 25.89 13.86 -25.12
N LYS A 569 26.28 12.57 -25.02
CA LYS A 569 25.68 11.50 -25.84
C LYS A 569 24.20 11.30 -25.50
N ALA A 570 23.84 11.32 -24.22
CA ALA A 570 22.45 11.20 -23.77
C ALA A 570 21.59 12.40 -24.23
N PHE A 571 22.11 13.62 -24.06
CA PHE A 571 21.45 14.85 -24.52
C PHE A 571 21.23 14.85 -26.03
N ILE A 572 22.24 14.53 -26.84
CA ILE A 572 22.08 14.41 -28.29
C ILE A 572 21.06 13.31 -28.63
N GLY A 573 21.14 12.15 -27.94
CA GLY A 573 20.18 11.06 -28.09
C GLY A 573 18.74 11.48 -27.83
N SER A 574 18.49 12.33 -26.83
CA SER A 574 17.15 12.76 -26.45
C SER A 574 16.39 13.54 -27.53
N PHE A 575 17.08 14.15 -28.52
CA PHE A 575 16.41 14.82 -29.65
C PHE A 575 15.90 13.87 -30.73
N TYR A 576 16.33 12.62 -30.70
CA TYR A 576 16.00 11.59 -31.70
C TYR A 576 15.22 10.42 -31.10
N MET A 577 15.14 10.32 -29.76
CA MET A 577 14.50 9.24 -29.04
C MET A 577 13.14 9.67 -28.49
N ASP A 578 12.12 8.84 -28.68
CA ASP A 578 10.82 8.99 -28.04
C ASP A 578 10.75 8.10 -26.79
N TYR A 579 10.93 8.70 -25.61
CA TYR A 579 10.86 7.98 -24.33
C TYR A 579 9.42 7.67 -23.88
N THR A 580 8.40 8.23 -24.55
CA THR A 580 6.99 8.12 -24.14
C THR A 580 6.26 6.94 -24.76
N THR A 581 6.78 6.41 -25.88
CA THR A 581 6.22 5.25 -26.57
C THR A 581 6.82 3.96 -26.00
N VAL A 582 5.95 3.01 -25.61
CA VAL A 582 6.36 1.64 -25.24
C VAL A 582 6.20 0.74 -26.47
N ASP A 583 7.32 0.40 -27.11
CA ASP A 583 7.39 -0.25 -28.42
C ASP A 583 7.23 -1.80 -28.36
N PHE A 584 6.91 -2.42 -29.48
CA PHE A 584 6.50 -3.83 -29.61
C PHE A 584 7.63 -4.85 -29.39
N LYS A 585 7.26 -6.11 -29.06
CA LYS A 585 8.13 -7.30 -29.19
C LYS A 585 8.03 -8.06 -30.53
N SER A 586 6.98 -7.89 -31.34
CA SER A 586 6.73 -8.77 -32.51
C SER A 586 7.22 -8.22 -33.87
N ASP A 587 7.87 -9.06 -34.68
CA ASP A 587 8.38 -8.74 -36.04
C ASP A 587 7.33 -8.58 -37.15
N VAL A 588 6.04 -8.60 -36.81
CA VAL A 588 4.95 -8.59 -37.80
C VAL A 588 4.55 -7.15 -38.16
N GLU A 589 4.63 -6.79 -39.44
CA GLU A 589 4.02 -5.57 -39.99
C GLU A 589 2.51 -5.75 -40.06
N PHE A 590 1.79 -5.24 -39.06
CA PHE A 590 0.33 -5.25 -39.06
C PHE A 590 -0.24 -4.04 -39.82
N SER A 591 -1.39 -4.22 -40.47
CA SER A 591 -2.08 -3.15 -41.18
C SER A 591 -2.54 -2.05 -40.22
N LYS A 592 -2.66 -0.81 -40.70
CA LYS A 592 -3.29 0.29 -39.92
C LYS A 592 -4.70 -0.05 -39.46
N GLU A 593 -5.38 -0.96 -40.16
CA GLU A 593 -6.74 -1.43 -39.87
C GLU A 593 -6.83 -2.38 -38.68
N ASN A 594 -5.71 -2.78 -38.04
CA ASN A 594 -5.68 -3.64 -36.84
C ASN A 594 -4.83 -3.02 -35.71
N THR A 595 -4.81 -1.69 -35.60
CA THR A 595 -4.09 -0.98 -34.54
C THR A 595 -5.06 -0.22 -33.62
N VAL A 596 -4.82 -0.26 -32.32
CA VAL A 596 -5.50 0.53 -31.27
C VAL A 596 -4.47 1.41 -30.56
N GLU A 597 -4.68 2.71 -30.49
CA GLU A 597 -3.87 3.65 -29.72
C GLU A 597 -4.50 3.88 -28.33
N ALA A 598 -3.78 3.47 -27.28
CA ALA A 598 -4.19 3.58 -25.89
C ALA A 598 -3.29 4.56 -25.13
N TRP A 599 -3.89 5.54 -24.45
CA TRP A 599 -3.15 6.49 -23.62
C TRP A 599 -3.31 6.12 -22.16
N ILE A 600 -2.20 5.82 -21.50
CA ILE A 600 -2.18 5.39 -20.09
C ILE A 600 -1.98 6.63 -19.22
N THR A 601 -3.00 6.91 -18.42
CA THR A 601 -3.05 8.00 -17.44
C THR A 601 -3.17 7.38 -16.05
N SER A 602 -2.06 6.97 -15.43
CA SER A 602 -2.11 6.38 -14.07
C SER A 602 -1.06 6.98 -13.14
N ALA A 603 -1.33 6.91 -11.84
CA ALA A 603 -0.42 7.35 -10.78
C ALA A 603 0.89 6.52 -10.72
N LEU A 604 0.86 5.26 -11.20
CA LEU A 604 2.05 4.41 -11.37
C LEU A 604 2.78 4.66 -12.70
N GLY A 605 2.21 5.49 -13.57
CA GLY A 605 2.82 5.96 -14.82
C GLY A 605 3.29 4.84 -15.74
N ARG A 606 4.61 4.72 -15.87
CA ARG A 606 5.26 3.77 -16.80
C ARG A 606 5.16 2.32 -16.35
N ASP A 607 5.12 2.04 -15.05
CA ASP A 607 5.08 0.65 -14.56
C ASP A 607 3.76 -0.05 -14.90
N ASP A 608 2.64 0.66 -14.75
CA ASP A 608 1.34 0.19 -15.25
C ASP A 608 1.34 -0.04 -16.75
N ALA A 609 2.01 0.84 -17.51
CA ALA A 609 2.16 0.68 -18.95
C ALA A 609 2.99 -0.54 -19.35
N LEU A 610 4.04 -0.86 -18.59
CA LEU A 610 4.88 -2.04 -18.82
C LEU A 610 4.14 -3.34 -18.47
N ILE A 611 3.36 -3.35 -17.37
CA ILE A 611 2.51 -4.49 -17.01
C ILE A 611 1.46 -4.73 -18.11
N THR A 612 0.73 -3.67 -18.48
CA THR A 612 -0.31 -3.75 -19.51
C THR A 612 0.29 -4.18 -20.84
N ARG A 613 1.46 -3.64 -21.22
CA ARG A 613 2.21 -4.05 -22.41
C ARG A 613 2.54 -5.53 -22.39
N ASN A 614 3.08 -6.04 -21.29
CA ASN A 614 3.45 -7.45 -21.17
C ASN A 614 2.23 -8.36 -21.38
N LEU A 615 1.11 -8.04 -20.73
CA LEU A 615 -0.12 -8.82 -20.87
C LEU A 615 -0.68 -8.75 -22.29
N VAL A 616 -0.62 -7.58 -22.94
CA VAL A 616 -1.06 -7.40 -24.32
C VAL A 616 -0.19 -8.18 -25.30
N ASP A 617 1.13 -8.10 -25.18
CA ASP A 617 2.04 -8.77 -26.10
C ASP A 617 2.02 -10.30 -25.89
N THR A 618 1.72 -10.77 -24.67
CA THR A 618 1.69 -12.20 -24.32
C THR A 618 0.36 -12.86 -24.67
N TYR A 619 -0.77 -12.20 -24.39
CA TYR A 619 -2.08 -12.84 -24.44
C TYR A 619 -3.01 -12.21 -25.47
N PHE A 620 -3.07 -10.88 -25.55
CA PHE A 620 -4.05 -10.21 -26.43
C PHE A 620 -3.63 -10.26 -27.91
N THR A 621 -2.45 -9.74 -28.23
CA THR A 621 -1.98 -9.57 -29.60
C THR A 621 -1.83 -10.91 -30.33
N PRO A 622 -1.27 -11.98 -29.72
CA PRO A 622 -1.14 -13.27 -30.40
C PRO A 622 -2.49 -13.93 -30.71
N GLU A 623 -3.50 -13.76 -29.85
CA GLU A 623 -4.82 -14.37 -30.03
C GLU A 623 -5.71 -13.56 -30.98
N SER A 624 -5.74 -12.23 -30.81
CA SER A 624 -6.62 -11.34 -31.58
C SER A 624 -6.04 -10.89 -32.92
N GLY A 625 -4.71 -10.86 -33.06
CA GLY A 625 -4.02 -10.20 -34.16
C GLY A 625 -4.11 -8.66 -34.12
N ILE A 626 -4.63 -8.07 -33.04
CA ILE A 626 -4.78 -6.62 -32.85
C ILE A 626 -3.57 -6.06 -32.12
N THR A 627 -3.05 -4.97 -32.66
CA THR A 627 -1.84 -4.29 -32.19
C THR A 627 -2.20 -3.10 -31.29
N VAL A 628 -1.77 -3.07 -30.03
CA VAL A 628 -2.02 -1.92 -29.13
C VAL A 628 -0.78 -1.01 -29.04
N LYS A 629 -0.90 0.27 -29.39
CA LYS A 629 0.13 1.30 -29.20
C LYS A 629 -0.14 2.06 -27.92
N MET A 630 0.75 1.93 -26.93
CA MET A 630 0.60 2.58 -25.64
C MET A 630 1.46 3.84 -25.55
N LYS A 631 0.86 4.95 -25.12
CA LYS A 631 1.55 6.20 -24.78
C LYS A 631 1.27 6.56 -23.33
N VAL A 632 2.32 6.87 -22.57
CA VAL A 632 2.17 7.39 -21.20
C VAL A 632 2.07 8.91 -21.27
N ILE A 633 0.95 9.47 -20.81
CA ILE A 633 0.72 10.92 -20.80
C ILE A 633 0.35 11.39 -19.38
N THR A 634 0.71 12.63 -19.05
CA THR A 634 0.46 13.21 -17.71
C THR A 634 -0.64 14.25 -17.69
N THR A 635 -0.97 14.88 -18.83
CA THR A 635 -2.04 15.89 -18.99
C THR A 635 -2.51 15.96 -20.45
N GLY A 636 -3.65 16.61 -20.73
CA GLY A 636 -4.06 16.97 -22.10
C GLY A 636 -4.99 16.00 -22.84
N LEU A 637 -5.47 14.93 -22.18
CA LEU A 637 -6.36 13.93 -22.78
C LEU A 637 -7.68 14.57 -23.26
N THR A 638 -8.29 15.41 -22.42
CA THR A 638 -9.53 16.13 -22.69
C THR A 638 -9.40 17.02 -23.94
N GLU A 639 -8.38 17.87 -24.00
CA GLU A 639 -8.16 18.77 -25.12
C GLU A 639 -7.88 17.99 -26.41
N ALA A 640 -7.15 16.87 -26.34
CA ALA A 640 -6.85 16.03 -27.50
C ALA A 640 -8.10 15.34 -28.07
N ILE A 641 -8.97 14.80 -27.21
CA ILE A 641 -10.24 14.19 -27.65
C ILE A 641 -11.13 15.25 -28.32
N LEU A 642 -11.27 16.44 -27.72
CA LEU A 642 -12.06 17.53 -28.30
C LEU A 642 -11.49 18.02 -29.64
N ALA A 643 -10.17 17.99 -29.80
CA ALA A 643 -9.49 18.34 -31.04
C ALA A 643 -9.48 17.22 -32.10
N GLY A 644 -10.08 16.05 -31.80
CA GLY A 644 -10.12 14.90 -32.71
C GLY A 644 -8.76 14.24 -32.97
N ILE A 645 -7.79 14.47 -32.08
CA ILE A 645 -6.42 13.91 -32.14
C ILE A 645 -6.10 13.06 -30.90
N GLY A 646 -7.14 12.66 -30.17
CA GLY A 646 -7.05 11.80 -28.99
C GLY A 646 -6.79 10.33 -29.33
N PRO A 647 -6.65 9.48 -28.31
CA PRO A 647 -6.47 8.03 -28.47
C PRO A 647 -7.72 7.35 -29.03
N ASP A 648 -7.56 6.08 -29.43
CA ASP A 648 -8.68 5.21 -29.79
C ASP A 648 -9.46 4.74 -28.54
N ILE A 649 -8.78 4.64 -27.38
CA ILE A 649 -9.37 4.31 -26.08
C ILE A 649 -8.94 5.31 -25.01
N ALA A 650 -9.87 5.72 -24.15
CA ALA A 650 -9.61 6.61 -23.03
C ALA A 650 -10.25 6.11 -21.73
N THR A 651 -9.64 6.47 -20.60
CA THR A 651 -10.22 6.31 -19.26
C THR A 651 -10.85 7.62 -18.82
N MET A 652 -12.10 7.58 -18.33
CA MET A 652 -12.86 8.76 -17.89
C MET A 652 -13.63 8.48 -16.59
N SER A 653 -14.03 9.54 -15.88
CA SER A 653 -15.02 9.44 -14.80
C SER A 653 -16.41 9.10 -15.36
N SER A 654 -17.35 8.62 -14.52
CA SER A 654 -18.76 8.43 -14.92
C SER A 654 -19.39 9.72 -15.47
N VAL A 655 -19.17 10.84 -14.77
CA VAL A 655 -19.68 12.18 -15.12
C VAL A 655 -19.18 12.62 -16.50
N ASP A 656 -17.87 12.47 -16.76
CA ASP A 656 -17.30 12.82 -18.05
C ASP A 656 -17.78 11.88 -19.15
N THR A 657 -17.86 10.58 -18.88
CA THR A 657 -18.37 9.59 -19.84
C THR A 657 -19.75 9.99 -20.39
N ILE A 658 -20.70 10.32 -19.50
CA ILE A 658 -22.03 10.78 -19.92
C ILE A 658 -21.99 12.15 -20.59
N THR A 659 -21.28 13.11 -20.00
CA THR A 659 -21.21 14.48 -20.55
C THR A 659 -20.70 14.47 -21.99
N TRP A 660 -19.76 13.58 -22.30
CA TRP A 660 -19.13 13.48 -23.62
C TRP A 660 -19.90 12.59 -24.57
N GLY A 661 -20.56 11.54 -24.08
CA GLY A 661 -21.54 10.75 -24.83
C GLY A 661 -22.67 11.62 -25.38
N LEU A 662 -23.26 12.47 -24.53
CA LEU A 662 -24.31 13.42 -24.94
C LEU A 662 -23.82 14.49 -25.93
N ARG A 663 -22.54 14.86 -25.84
CA ARG A 663 -21.88 15.75 -26.81
C ARG A 663 -21.48 15.05 -28.10
N ASN A 664 -21.79 13.76 -28.25
CA ASN A 664 -21.41 13.00 -29.41
C ASN A 664 -19.87 12.98 -29.61
N ALA A 665 -19.10 12.99 -28.52
CA ALA A 665 -17.63 12.91 -28.54
C ALA A 665 -17.11 11.51 -28.17
N VAL A 666 -17.99 10.66 -27.63
CA VAL A 666 -17.77 9.25 -27.27
C VAL A 666 -18.81 8.41 -28.00
N GLU A 667 -18.40 7.26 -28.51
CA GLU A 667 -19.28 6.30 -29.18
C GLU A 667 -20.12 5.52 -28.17
N ALA A 668 -21.35 5.18 -28.57
CA ALA A 668 -22.20 4.27 -27.82
C ALA A 668 -21.70 2.83 -27.99
N LEU A 669 -21.79 2.03 -26.93
CA LEU A 669 -21.25 0.66 -26.89
C LEU A 669 -22.31 -0.42 -27.07
N ASP A 670 -23.60 -0.08 -26.92
CA ASP A 670 -24.73 -1.02 -26.93
C ASP A 670 -24.95 -1.74 -28.27
N GLU A 671 -24.42 -1.21 -29.38
CA GLU A 671 -24.47 -1.86 -30.70
C GLU A 671 -23.23 -2.74 -31.00
N MET A 672 -22.27 -2.82 -30.08
CA MET A 672 -21.03 -3.56 -30.29
C MET A 672 -21.22 -5.07 -30.11
N ASP A 673 -20.51 -5.87 -30.91
CA ASP A 673 -20.65 -7.32 -30.88
C ASP A 673 -20.20 -7.94 -29.54
N GLY A 674 -21.08 -8.75 -28.94
CA GLY A 674 -20.88 -9.34 -27.61
C GLY A 674 -21.13 -8.40 -26.41
N PHE A 675 -21.73 -7.22 -26.61
CA PHE A 675 -22.04 -6.28 -25.53
C PHE A 675 -22.81 -6.92 -24.36
N ASP A 676 -23.90 -7.64 -24.65
CA ASP A 676 -24.73 -8.27 -23.62
C ASP A 676 -23.95 -9.27 -22.76
N GLU A 677 -23.02 -10.02 -23.36
CA GLU A 677 -22.17 -10.96 -22.64
C GLU A 677 -21.22 -10.23 -21.68
N VAL A 678 -20.59 -9.14 -22.15
CA VAL A 678 -19.63 -8.35 -21.36
C VAL A 678 -20.30 -7.71 -20.16
N MET A 679 -21.55 -7.24 -20.32
CA MET A 679 -22.33 -6.67 -19.21
C MET A 679 -22.62 -7.70 -18.10
N THR A 680 -22.58 -9.00 -18.37
CA THR A 680 -22.73 -10.03 -17.33
C THR A 680 -21.51 -10.19 -16.43
N TRP A 681 -20.34 -9.67 -16.84
CA TRP A 681 -19.09 -9.81 -16.09
C TRP A 681 -18.95 -8.75 -14.98
N VAL A 682 -19.67 -7.64 -15.11
CA VAL A 682 -19.61 -6.47 -14.22
C VAL A 682 -20.91 -6.33 -13.44
N ASP A 683 -20.85 -5.65 -12.30
CA ASP A 683 -22.04 -5.37 -11.49
C ASP A 683 -22.93 -4.31 -12.17
N GLU A 684 -24.25 -4.46 -12.10
CA GLU A 684 -25.20 -3.48 -12.66
C GLU A 684 -25.03 -2.10 -12.02
N ALA A 685 -24.67 -2.05 -10.73
CA ALA A 685 -24.36 -0.80 -10.04
C ALA A 685 -23.18 -0.08 -10.71
N ALA A 686 -22.20 -0.81 -11.25
CA ALA A 686 -21.06 -0.24 -11.94
C ALA A 686 -21.42 0.32 -13.34
N VAL A 687 -22.41 -0.28 -14.00
CA VAL A 687 -22.84 0.11 -15.36
C VAL A 687 -23.80 1.28 -15.33
N THR A 688 -24.71 1.34 -14.36
CA THR A 688 -25.77 2.35 -14.26
C THR A 688 -25.29 3.81 -14.39
N PRO A 689 -24.17 4.24 -13.78
CA PRO A 689 -23.63 5.60 -13.95
C PRO A 689 -23.16 5.93 -15.37
N LEU A 690 -22.98 4.92 -16.23
CA LEU A 690 -22.44 5.04 -17.59
C LEU A 690 -23.53 4.98 -18.68
N GLN A 691 -24.80 4.97 -18.26
CA GLN A 691 -25.96 4.87 -19.14
C GLN A 691 -26.80 6.15 -19.17
N MET A 692 -27.28 6.54 -20.35
CA MET A 692 -28.12 7.72 -20.50
C MET A 692 -29.01 7.66 -21.76
N THR A 693 -30.21 8.23 -21.66
CA THR A 693 -31.05 8.55 -22.81
C THR A 693 -30.57 9.82 -23.49
N ASN A 694 -30.29 9.77 -24.79
CA ASN A 694 -29.85 10.94 -25.56
C ASN A 694 -31.02 11.84 -26.00
N ALA A 695 -30.72 12.92 -26.72
CA ALA A 695 -31.73 13.87 -27.23
C ALA A 695 -32.71 13.28 -28.26
N LYS A 696 -32.45 12.07 -28.80
CA LYS A 696 -33.36 11.34 -29.69
C LYS A 696 -34.28 10.37 -28.95
N GLY A 697 -34.14 10.24 -27.64
CA GLY A 697 -34.88 9.24 -26.85
C GLY A 697 -34.26 7.85 -26.91
N GLU A 698 -33.05 7.70 -27.44
CA GLU A 698 -32.32 6.43 -27.50
C GLU A 698 -31.53 6.23 -26.21
N PHE A 699 -31.67 5.07 -25.56
CA PHE A 699 -30.95 4.73 -24.33
C PHE A 699 -29.64 4.01 -24.66
N HIS A 700 -28.52 4.59 -24.26
CA HIS A 700 -27.19 4.10 -24.61
C HIS A 700 -26.32 3.86 -23.40
N THR A 701 -25.34 2.98 -23.57
CA THR A 701 -24.21 2.81 -22.64
C THR A 701 -22.97 3.43 -23.30
N TYR A 702 -22.38 4.44 -22.68
CA TYR A 702 -21.28 5.21 -23.27
C TYR A 702 -19.88 4.77 -22.78
N GLY A 703 -19.81 3.87 -21.80
CA GLY A 703 -18.55 3.39 -21.25
C GLY A 703 -18.66 2.00 -20.66
N LEU A 704 -17.51 1.32 -20.59
CA LEU A 704 -17.35 0.03 -19.94
C LEU A 704 -16.63 0.21 -18.60
N PRO A 705 -17.14 -0.30 -17.46
CA PRO A 705 -16.48 -0.13 -16.17
C PRO A 705 -15.04 -0.64 -16.17
N GLN A 706 -14.10 0.21 -15.73
CA GLN A 706 -12.68 -0.12 -15.55
C GLN A 706 -12.32 -0.37 -14.09
N THR A 707 -12.94 0.35 -13.16
CA THR A 707 -12.79 0.16 -11.71
C THR A 707 -14.14 0.34 -11.04
N LEU A 708 -14.34 -0.31 -9.89
CA LEU A 708 -15.55 -0.24 -9.08
C LEU A 708 -15.15 -0.04 -7.62
N ASP A 709 -15.42 1.15 -7.08
CA ASP A 709 -15.14 1.46 -5.67
C ASP A 709 -16.42 1.76 -4.90
N PHE A 710 -16.40 1.50 -3.60
CA PHE A 710 -17.51 1.72 -2.68
C PHE A 710 -16.97 1.85 -1.26
N TYR A 711 -17.75 2.47 -0.38
CA TYR A 711 -17.35 2.64 1.02
C TYR A 711 -17.60 1.36 1.84
N MET A 712 -16.74 1.15 2.83
CA MET A 712 -16.87 0.14 3.89
C MET A 712 -16.53 0.75 5.24
N MET A 713 -16.89 0.04 6.32
CA MET A 713 -16.48 0.41 7.67
C MET A 713 -15.17 -0.29 8.04
N PHE A 714 -14.24 0.48 8.58
CA PHE A 714 -13.01 0.01 9.19
C PHE A 714 -13.04 0.39 10.66
N TYR A 715 -12.60 -0.51 11.53
CA TYR A 715 -12.60 -0.23 12.97
C TYR A 715 -11.40 -0.82 13.69
N ARG A 716 -10.98 -0.14 14.77
CA ARG A 716 -9.95 -0.57 15.72
C ARG A 716 -10.60 -1.40 16.81
N ALA A 717 -10.51 -2.72 16.65
CA ALA A 717 -11.17 -3.65 17.53
C ALA A 717 -10.60 -3.58 18.96
N ASP A 718 -9.28 -3.41 19.07
CA ASP A 718 -8.57 -3.20 20.33
C ASP A 718 -9.04 -1.93 21.07
N VAL A 719 -9.21 -0.82 20.34
CA VAL A 719 -9.64 0.46 20.92
C VAL A 719 -11.12 0.42 21.33
N LEU A 720 -12.01 -0.14 20.49
CA LEU A 720 -13.43 -0.27 20.84
C LEU A 720 -13.63 -1.16 22.07
N LYS A 721 -12.88 -2.28 22.16
CA LYS A 721 -12.90 -3.14 23.32
C LYS A 721 -12.38 -2.45 24.57
N ALA A 722 -11.29 -1.69 24.48
CA ALA A 722 -10.75 -0.90 25.59
C ALA A 722 -11.74 0.17 26.08
N ALA A 723 -12.52 0.75 25.16
CA ALA A 723 -13.62 1.66 25.48
C ALA A 723 -14.87 0.94 26.02
N GLY A 724 -14.91 -0.39 26.02
CA GLY A 724 -16.01 -1.20 26.53
C GLY A 724 -17.27 -1.13 25.66
N VAL A 725 -17.12 -0.87 24.36
CA VAL A 725 -18.24 -0.78 23.41
C VAL A 725 -18.22 -1.92 22.40
N GLU A 726 -19.41 -2.29 21.92
CA GLU A 726 -19.55 -3.26 20.83
C GLU A 726 -19.37 -2.58 19.45
N VAL A 727 -19.05 -3.38 18.44
CA VAL A 727 -18.92 -2.91 17.06
C VAL A 727 -20.31 -2.57 16.52
N PRO A 728 -20.58 -1.32 16.07
CA PRO A 728 -21.91 -0.92 15.61
C PRO A 728 -22.26 -1.57 14.27
N LYS A 729 -23.55 -1.82 14.04
CA LYS A 729 -24.08 -2.34 12.77
C LYS A 729 -25.05 -1.37 12.10
N THR A 730 -25.70 -0.54 12.90
CA THR A 730 -26.61 0.50 12.43
C THR A 730 -26.08 1.90 12.78
N TRP A 731 -26.60 2.92 12.09
CA TRP A 731 -26.33 4.31 12.48
C TRP A 731 -26.83 4.63 13.90
N GLN A 732 -27.89 3.95 14.36
CA GLN A 732 -28.38 4.10 15.73
C GLN A 732 -27.42 3.49 16.75
N ASP A 733 -26.85 2.30 16.47
CA ASP A 733 -25.82 1.71 17.33
C ASP A 733 -24.62 2.66 17.48
N LEU A 734 -24.19 3.29 16.37
CA LEU A 734 -23.11 4.27 16.40
C LEU A 734 -23.47 5.46 17.29
N LYS A 735 -24.67 6.04 17.11
CA LYS A 735 -25.19 7.14 17.95
C LYS A 735 -25.23 6.75 19.44
N ASP A 736 -25.54 5.49 19.75
CA ASP A 736 -25.61 4.96 21.12
C ASP A 736 -24.23 4.80 21.78
N ILE A 737 -23.18 4.42 21.03
CA ILE A 737 -21.83 4.25 21.57
C ILE A 737 -20.99 5.53 21.57
N LEU A 738 -21.37 6.56 20.78
CA LEU A 738 -20.64 7.83 20.68
C LEU A 738 -20.31 8.49 22.03
N PRO A 739 -21.21 8.53 23.04
CA PRO A 739 -20.87 9.10 24.34
C PRO A 739 -19.74 8.36 25.07
N ALA A 740 -19.66 7.03 24.94
CA ALA A 740 -18.60 6.23 25.55
C ALA A 740 -17.25 6.46 24.84
N LEU A 741 -17.28 6.56 23.50
CA LEU A 741 -16.12 6.93 22.69
C LEU A 741 -15.61 8.33 23.08
N GLN A 742 -16.50 9.32 23.15
CA GLN A 742 -16.15 10.71 23.49
C GLN A 742 -15.63 10.86 24.92
N THR A 743 -16.14 10.08 25.88
CA THR A 743 -15.60 10.07 27.26
C THR A 743 -14.16 9.57 27.29
N SER A 744 -13.77 8.78 26.29
CA SER A 744 -12.42 8.26 26.09
C SER A 744 -11.59 9.11 25.12
N ASP A 745 -12.08 10.29 24.74
CA ASP A 745 -11.50 11.21 23.73
C ASP A 745 -11.30 10.57 22.35
N LEU A 746 -12.22 9.68 21.97
CA LEU A 746 -12.22 9.00 20.68
C LEU A 746 -13.26 9.65 19.75
N GLU A 747 -12.90 9.80 18.48
CA GLU A 747 -13.76 10.38 17.43
C GLU A 747 -14.15 9.36 16.36
N VAL A 748 -15.05 9.73 15.45
CA VAL A 748 -15.46 8.87 14.32
C VAL A 748 -15.19 9.58 13.01
N GLY A 749 -14.51 8.88 12.10
CA GLY A 749 -14.16 9.36 10.78
C GLY A 749 -15.29 9.13 9.79
N MET A 750 -16.13 10.14 9.60
CA MET A 750 -17.30 10.07 8.71
C MET A 750 -16.95 10.22 7.22
N PRO A 751 -17.71 9.63 6.29
CA PRO A 751 -17.54 9.89 4.87
C PRO A 751 -17.87 11.36 4.54
N GLY A 752 -17.26 11.91 3.49
CA GLY A 752 -17.64 13.25 2.97
C GLY A 752 -16.90 14.46 3.55
N THR A 753 -15.74 14.26 4.18
CA THR A 753 -14.97 15.27 4.92
C THR A 753 -14.08 16.19 4.09
N LEU A 754 -13.46 17.16 4.77
CA LEU A 754 -12.46 18.09 4.23
C LEU A 754 -11.17 17.33 3.88
N MET A 755 -10.96 17.10 2.59
CA MET A 755 -9.70 16.55 2.07
C MET A 755 -8.80 17.67 1.55
N ALA A 756 -7.48 17.53 1.71
CA ALA A 756 -6.51 18.37 1.02
C ALA A 756 -6.66 18.13 -0.49
N GLY A 757 -7.13 19.13 -1.23
CA GLY A 757 -7.24 19.09 -2.69
C GLY A 757 -5.88 19.32 -3.35
N THR A 758 -5.79 20.26 -4.30
CA THR A 758 -4.46 20.79 -4.69
C THR A 758 -3.80 21.41 -3.46
N ALA A 759 -2.46 21.48 -3.42
CA ALA A 759 -1.62 21.81 -2.26
C ALA A 759 -1.96 23.10 -1.46
N THR A 760 -3.05 23.81 -1.79
CA THR A 760 -3.52 25.03 -1.14
C THR A 760 -5.04 25.12 -0.88
N THR A 761 -5.87 24.09 -1.14
CA THR A 761 -7.35 24.18 -0.92
C THR A 761 -7.94 22.91 -0.30
N TYR A 762 -8.73 23.06 0.76
CA TYR A 762 -9.56 21.98 1.33
C TYR A 762 -10.93 21.94 0.65
N GLU A 763 -11.44 20.74 0.33
CA GLU A 763 -12.76 20.57 -0.27
C GLU A 763 -13.63 19.62 0.59
N VAL A 764 -14.84 20.06 0.95
CA VAL A 764 -15.87 19.24 1.59
C VAL A 764 -16.48 18.28 0.55
N GLN A 765 -16.84 17.07 0.94
CA GLN A 765 -17.49 16.07 0.07
C GLN A 765 -18.85 15.63 0.60
N ALA A 766 -19.67 16.59 1.06
CA ALA A 766 -20.95 16.33 1.72
C ALA A 766 -21.95 15.56 0.86
N LEU A 767 -21.87 15.70 -0.47
CA LEU A 767 -22.70 14.93 -1.39
C LEU A 767 -22.48 13.41 -1.26
N GLU A 768 -21.25 12.95 -1.03
CA GLU A 768 -20.96 11.51 -0.90
C GLU A 768 -21.53 10.93 0.40
N GLY A 769 -21.42 11.68 1.50
CA GLY A 769 -22.08 11.34 2.75
C GLY A 769 -23.59 11.34 2.62
N LEU A 770 -24.18 12.39 2.02
CA LEU A 770 -25.62 12.46 1.77
C LEU A 770 -26.12 11.26 0.94
N LYS A 771 -25.45 10.90 -0.15
CA LYS A 771 -25.84 9.74 -0.98
C LYS A 771 -25.87 8.45 -0.15
N MET A 772 -24.94 8.26 0.78
CA MET A 772 -24.93 7.08 1.64
C MET A 772 -26.21 7.00 2.48
N PHE A 773 -26.54 8.05 3.24
CA PHE A 773 -27.75 8.08 4.07
C PHE A 773 -29.02 8.00 3.22
N LEU A 774 -29.09 8.77 2.13
CA LEU A 774 -30.25 8.87 1.26
C LEU A 774 -30.69 7.50 0.72
N TYR A 775 -29.76 6.72 0.16
CA TYR A 775 -30.09 5.43 -0.45
C TYR A 775 -30.34 4.33 0.59
N GLN A 776 -29.72 4.41 1.77
CA GLN A 776 -30.03 3.51 2.88
C GLN A 776 -31.42 3.77 3.48
N MET A 777 -31.90 5.01 3.42
CA MET A 777 -33.26 5.40 3.80
C MET A 777 -34.30 5.17 2.68
N GLY A 778 -33.88 4.58 1.55
CA GLY A 778 -34.78 4.27 0.42
C GLY A 778 -35.14 5.48 -0.45
N GLY A 779 -34.44 6.61 -0.28
CA GLY A 779 -34.57 7.78 -1.15
C GLY A 779 -33.76 7.65 -2.45
N GLN A 780 -33.94 8.63 -3.33
CA GLN A 780 -33.26 8.71 -4.62
C GLN A 780 -32.71 10.12 -4.85
N LEU A 781 -31.67 10.26 -5.68
CA LEU A 781 -31.08 11.58 -5.95
C LEU A 781 -31.90 12.40 -6.95
N TYR A 782 -32.61 11.74 -7.87
CA TYR A 782 -33.25 12.37 -9.03
C TYR A 782 -34.71 11.96 -9.16
N ASN A 783 -35.54 12.88 -9.66
CA ASN A 783 -36.93 12.63 -10.00
C ASN A 783 -37.14 12.47 -11.51
N ASP A 784 -38.15 11.68 -11.87
CA ASP A 784 -38.67 11.46 -13.23
C ASP A 784 -37.64 11.08 -14.30
N GLY A 785 -36.53 10.44 -13.92
CA GLY A 785 -35.43 10.19 -14.84
C GLY A 785 -34.54 11.42 -15.07
N GLY A 786 -34.26 12.16 -13.99
CA GLY A 786 -33.27 13.23 -13.93
C GLY A 786 -33.70 14.57 -14.50
N TYR A 787 -35.01 14.83 -14.58
CA TYR A 787 -35.53 16.14 -15.00
C TYR A 787 -35.41 17.18 -13.89
N SER A 788 -35.42 16.72 -12.65
CA SER A 788 -35.22 17.49 -11.44
C SER A 788 -34.49 16.65 -10.39
N ILE A 789 -33.95 17.33 -9.38
CA ILE A 789 -33.42 16.71 -8.17
C ILE A 789 -34.56 16.30 -7.24
N ALA A 790 -34.41 15.19 -6.52
CA ALA A 790 -35.37 14.70 -5.52
C ALA A 790 -35.01 15.11 -4.08
N LEU A 791 -34.10 16.07 -3.93
CA LEU A 791 -33.59 16.50 -2.62
C LEU A 791 -34.58 17.37 -1.82
N ASP A 792 -35.77 17.67 -2.37
CA ASP A 792 -36.89 18.36 -1.70
C ASP A 792 -37.88 17.39 -1.05
N GLU A 793 -37.69 16.09 -1.23
CA GLU A 793 -38.49 15.06 -0.56
C GLU A 793 -38.11 14.93 0.90
N ASN A 794 -39.10 14.61 1.76
CA ASN A 794 -38.87 14.45 3.20
C ASN A 794 -37.74 13.47 3.50
N VAL A 795 -37.68 12.31 2.82
CA VAL A 795 -36.62 11.32 3.02
C VAL A 795 -35.22 11.89 2.73
N ALA A 796 -35.10 12.78 1.75
CA ALA A 796 -33.83 13.39 1.38
C ALA A 796 -33.42 14.52 2.33
N LEU A 797 -34.40 15.28 2.82
CA LEU A 797 -34.18 16.29 3.87
C LEU A 797 -33.77 15.61 5.18
N ASP A 798 -34.47 14.54 5.57
CA ASP A 798 -34.18 13.73 6.76
C ASP A 798 -32.78 13.12 6.64
N ALA A 799 -32.42 12.55 5.49
CA ALA A 799 -31.07 12.01 5.23
C ALA A 799 -29.98 13.08 5.33
N PHE A 800 -30.25 14.29 4.81
CA PHE A 800 -29.29 15.40 4.86
C PHE A 800 -29.13 15.95 6.28
N GLU A 801 -30.24 16.03 7.02
CA GLU A 801 -30.25 16.41 8.42
C GLU A 801 -29.52 15.39 9.29
N ASP A 802 -29.78 14.09 9.13
CA ASP A 802 -29.06 13.02 9.83
C ASP A 802 -27.56 13.08 9.55
N TYR A 803 -27.17 13.19 8.27
CA TYR A 803 -25.77 13.32 7.87
C TYR A 803 -25.11 14.56 8.50
N THR A 804 -25.76 15.72 8.44
CA THR A 804 -25.20 16.96 9.01
C THR A 804 -25.12 16.89 10.53
N ASN A 805 -26.10 16.26 11.19
CA ASN A 805 -26.14 16.10 12.64
C ASN A 805 -25.00 15.23 13.16
N MET A 806 -24.46 14.30 12.36
CA MET A 806 -23.25 13.56 12.74
C MET A 806 -22.08 14.49 13.07
N PHE A 807 -21.98 15.65 12.39
CA PHE A 807 -20.94 16.65 12.64
C PHE A 807 -21.41 17.74 13.61
N SER A 808 -22.59 18.33 13.38
CA SER A 808 -23.05 19.48 14.17
C SER A 808 -23.47 19.09 15.58
N GLN A 809 -24.13 17.94 15.76
CA GLN A 809 -24.64 17.45 17.04
C GLN A 809 -23.72 16.41 17.67
N TYR A 810 -23.38 15.35 16.92
CA TYR A 810 -22.58 14.22 17.43
C TYR A 810 -21.07 14.46 17.38
N LYS A 811 -20.62 15.62 16.90
CA LYS A 811 -19.22 16.06 16.89
C LYS A 811 -18.25 15.07 16.26
N CYS A 812 -18.70 14.31 15.25
CA CYS A 812 -17.79 13.51 14.43
C CYS A 812 -16.81 14.42 13.69
N SER A 813 -15.63 13.89 13.39
CA SER A 813 -14.55 14.67 12.79
C SER A 813 -14.91 15.09 11.36
N ILE A 814 -14.92 16.41 11.10
CA ILE A 814 -15.07 16.96 9.73
C ILE A 814 -13.75 16.97 8.94
N GLN A 815 -12.63 16.95 9.66
CA GLN A 815 -11.29 16.93 9.08
C GLN A 815 -10.45 15.95 9.86
N TYR A 816 -9.89 15.00 9.14
CA TYR A 816 -8.99 14.01 9.69
C TYR A 816 -8.22 13.38 8.52
N ASP A 817 -7.12 12.73 8.87
CA ASP A 817 -6.40 11.86 7.95
C ASP A 817 -6.29 10.45 8.56
N LEU A 818 -5.94 9.47 7.74
CA LEU A 818 -5.94 8.07 8.15
C LEU A 818 -4.92 7.76 9.26
N THR A 819 -3.95 8.63 9.55
CA THR A 819 -3.04 8.45 10.68
C THR A 819 -3.75 8.58 12.04
N ARG A 820 -4.89 9.28 12.12
CA ARG A 820 -5.73 9.30 13.34
C ARG A 820 -6.40 7.95 13.60
N PHE A 821 -6.73 7.20 12.56
CA PHE A 821 -7.16 5.80 12.70
C PHE A 821 -6.02 4.91 13.20
N ARG A 822 -4.82 5.13 12.66
CA ARG A 822 -3.60 4.42 13.07
C ARG A 822 -3.23 4.64 14.54
N THR A 823 -3.28 5.88 15.01
CA THR A 823 -3.04 6.20 16.43
C THR A 823 -4.17 5.75 17.35
N GLY A 824 -5.29 5.30 16.79
CA GLY A 824 -6.45 4.82 17.55
C GLY A 824 -7.40 5.93 17.99
N GLU A 825 -7.10 7.20 17.71
CA GLU A 825 -7.96 8.34 18.02
C GLU A 825 -9.30 8.29 17.28
N ILE A 826 -9.28 7.77 16.04
CA ILE A 826 -10.48 7.47 15.27
C ILE A 826 -10.63 5.94 15.20
N PRO A 827 -11.29 5.30 16.17
CA PRO A 827 -11.46 3.85 16.16
C PRO A 827 -12.48 3.36 15.13
N ILE A 828 -13.29 4.23 14.52
CA ILE A 828 -14.23 3.86 13.45
C ILE A 828 -14.04 4.84 12.29
N TYR A 829 -13.81 4.29 11.10
CA TYR A 829 -13.55 5.05 9.88
C TYR A 829 -14.35 4.48 8.71
N PHE A 830 -14.97 5.35 7.91
CA PHE A 830 -15.64 4.98 6.67
C PHE A 830 -14.79 5.41 5.48
N GLY A 831 -14.31 4.44 4.70
CA GLY A 831 -13.42 4.69 3.58
C GLY A 831 -13.67 3.76 2.42
N THR A 832 -13.04 4.05 1.28
CA THR A 832 -13.14 3.20 0.09
C THR A 832 -12.53 1.82 0.36
N ALA A 833 -13.20 0.75 -0.09
CA ALA A 833 -12.88 -0.62 0.29
C ALA A 833 -11.41 -0.98 0.01
N VAL A 834 -10.98 -0.88 -1.25
CA VAL A 834 -9.62 -1.28 -1.65
C VAL A 834 -8.58 -0.23 -1.27
N GLY A 835 -8.88 1.05 -1.45
CA GLY A 835 -7.94 2.15 -1.19
C GLY A 835 -7.56 2.25 0.29
N THR A 836 -8.56 2.19 1.17
CA THR A 836 -8.35 2.23 2.63
C THR A 836 -7.63 0.97 3.08
N TYR A 837 -8.10 -0.22 2.67
CA TYR A 837 -7.48 -1.49 3.04
C TYR A 837 -5.98 -1.49 2.72
N ASN A 838 -5.60 -1.09 1.51
CA ASN A 838 -4.19 -1.05 1.10
C ASN A 838 -3.35 -0.10 1.95
N THR A 839 -3.93 1.05 2.33
CA THR A 839 -3.25 2.03 3.19
C THR A 839 -3.09 1.47 4.61
N LEU A 840 -4.14 0.87 5.19
CA LEU A 840 -4.06 0.26 6.52
C LEU A 840 -3.11 -0.93 6.58
N MET A 841 -3.02 -1.74 5.52
CA MET A 841 -2.02 -2.82 5.44
C MET A 841 -0.58 -2.31 5.41
N SER A 842 -0.34 -1.03 5.08
CA SER A 842 0.97 -0.39 5.18
C SER A 842 1.30 0.09 6.60
N TYR A 843 0.32 0.16 7.49
CA TYR A 843 0.50 0.50 8.91
C TYR A 843 0.80 -0.78 9.71
N TYR A 844 2.08 -1.13 9.75
CA TYR A 844 2.57 -2.38 10.34
C TYR A 844 2.26 -2.55 11.84
N ASP A 845 2.30 -1.45 12.58
CA ASP A 845 2.08 -1.34 14.03
C ASP A 845 0.65 -1.65 14.49
N ILE A 846 -0.33 -1.49 13.60
CA ILE A 846 -1.73 -1.80 13.89
C ILE A 846 -2.22 -3.08 13.22
N ARG A 847 -1.31 -3.88 12.63
CA ARG A 847 -1.71 -5.15 11.98
C ARG A 847 -2.35 -6.09 13.00
N GLY A 848 -3.50 -6.65 12.62
CA GLY A 848 -4.30 -7.50 13.50
C GLY A 848 -5.12 -6.75 14.56
N LEU A 849 -4.92 -5.43 14.72
CA LEU A 849 -5.67 -4.61 15.67
C LEU A 849 -6.93 -3.96 15.06
N TRP A 850 -7.02 -3.95 13.73
CA TRP A 850 -8.18 -3.42 13.01
C TRP A 850 -8.89 -4.51 12.19
N LYS A 851 -10.16 -4.27 11.89
CA LYS A 851 -11.00 -5.12 11.06
C LYS A 851 -11.82 -4.29 10.07
N MET A 852 -12.32 -4.96 9.03
CA MET A 852 -13.22 -4.40 8.03
C MET A 852 -14.60 -5.04 8.15
N ALA A 853 -15.64 -4.26 7.95
CA ALA A 853 -17.04 -4.68 7.99
C ALA A 853 -17.86 -3.96 6.90
N PRO A 854 -19.05 -4.46 6.55
CA PRO A 854 -20.01 -3.70 5.75
C PRO A 854 -20.28 -2.32 6.38
N LEU A 855 -20.78 -1.39 5.57
CA LEU A 855 -21.27 -0.11 6.07
C LEU A 855 -22.33 -0.31 7.13
N LEU A 856 -22.42 0.67 8.04
CA LEU A 856 -23.59 0.80 8.88
C LEU A 856 -24.81 1.00 7.99
N GLY A 857 -25.93 0.40 8.41
CA GLY A 857 -27.19 0.54 7.72
C GLY A 857 -28.29 1.18 8.57
N VAL A 858 -29.45 1.33 7.93
CA VAL A 858 -30.70 1.71 8.59
C VAL A 858 -31.53 0.44 8.76
N GLU A 859 -32.02 0.18 9.97
CA GLU A 859 -32.91 -0.95 10.25
C GLU A 859 -34.32 -0.65 9.74
N GLY A 860 -34.83 -1.52 8.86
CA GLY A 860 -36.20 -1.45 8.36
C GLY A 860 -37.24 -1.93 9.40
N GLU A 861 -38.53 -1.75 9.09
CA GLU A 861 -39.62 -2.23 9.95
C GLU A 861 -39.63 -3.77 10.12
N ASP A 862 -39.00 -4.49 9.19
CA ASP A 862 -38.86 -5.95 9.17
C ASP A 862 -37.60 -6.45 9.91
N GLY A 863 -36.77 -5.55 10.42
CA GLY A 863 -35.50 -5.86 11.09
C GLY A 863 -34.34 -6.15 10.13
N GLU A 864 -34.52 -5.99 8.81
CA GLU A 864 -33.40 -6.06 7.87
C GLU A 864 -32.61 -4.74 7.89
N ILE A 865 -31.27 -4.85 7.88
CA ILE A 865 -30.39 -3.68 7.87
C ILE A 865 -30.07 -3.32 6.42
N ASN A 866 -30.52 -2.16 5.97
CA ASN A 866 -30.15 -1.62 4.67
C ASN A 866 -28.78 -0.93 4.72
N CYS A 867 -27.73 -1.65 4.34
CA CYS A 867 -26.36 -1.14 4.24
C CYS A 867 -25.96 -0.75 2.80
N THR A 868 -26.92 -0.29 1.99
CA THR A 868 -26.68 0.09 0.59
C THR A 868 -25.51 1.09 0.46
N ALA A 869 -24.58 0.81 -0.44
CA ALA A 869 -23.44 1.68 -0.74
C ALA A 869 -23.50 2.20 -2.19
N PRO A 870 -23.54 3.53 -2.40
CA PRO A 870 -23.32 4.12 -3.71
C PRO A 870 -21.92 3.79 -4.23
N VAL A 871 -21.84 3.44 -5.52
CA VAL A 871 -20.56 3.11 -6.16
C VAL A 871 -19.93 4.31 -6.86
N THR A 872 -18.60 4.29 -6.95
CA THR A 872 -17.81 5.18 -7.81
C THR A 872 -17.14 4.36 -8.90
N VAL A 873 -17.19 4.85 -10.15
CA VAL A 873 -16.75 4.10 -11.33
C VAL A 873 -15.88 4.98 -12.22
N THR A 874 -14.75 4.43 -12.67
CA THR A 874 -14.05 4.92 -13.86
C THR A 874 -14.38 4.02 -15.03
N ALA A 875 -14.51 4.58 -16.23
CA ALA A 875 -14.90 3.84 -17.43
C ALA A 875 -13.85 3.91 -18.54
N LEU A 876 -13.74 2.83 -19.30
CA LEU A 876 -13.13 2.80 -20.63
C LEU A 876 -14.16 3.29 -21.65
N VAL A 877 -13.76 4.21 -22.52
CA VAL A 877 -14.60 4.77 -23.58
C VAL A 877 -13.90 4.70 -24.94
N ILE A 878 -14.68 4.72 -26.02
CA ILE A 878 -14.20 4.88 -27.39
C ILE A 878 -14.48 6.32 -27.83
N PRO A 879 -13.47 7.20 -27.90
CA PRO A 879 -13.65 8.52 -28.46
C PRO A 879 -14.08 8.45 -29.93
N ARG A 880 -14.91 9.38 -30.40
CA ARG A 880 -15.34 9.43 -31.81
C ARG A 880 -14.19 9.59 -32.81
N GLY A 881 -13.07 10.18 -32.36
CA GLY A 881 -11.85 10.29 -33.15
C GLY A 881 -11.11 8.97 -33.36
N ALA A 882 -11.57 7.87 -32.75
CA ALA A 882 -10.95 6.56 -32.85
C ALA A 882 -10.89 6.10 -34.31
N THR A 883 -9.70 5.71 -34.73
CA THR A 883 -9.41 5.21 -36.08
C THR A 883 -9.95 3.81 -36.32
N ASN A 884 -10.17 3.03 -35.25
CA ASN A 884 -10.69 1.67 -35.33
C ASN A 884 -11.57 1.28 -34.12
N PRO A 885 -12.85 1.67 -34.09
CA PRO A 885 -13.76 1.37 -32.99
C PRO A 885 -13.93 -0.14 -32.72
N SER A 886 -14.01 -0.98 -33.76
CA SER A 886 -14.20 -2.43 -33.58
C SER A 886 -13.00 -3.10 -32.91
N ALA A 887 -11.78 -2.82 -33.35
CA ALA A 887 -10.59 -3.37 -32.69
C ALA A 887 -10.40 -2.82 -31.27
N THR A 888 -10.81 -1.56 -31.05
CA THR A 888 -10.80 -0.94 -29.73
C THR A 888 -11.77 -1.64 -28.79
N TRP A 889 -12.97 -1.97 -29.27
CA TRP A 889 -13.95 -2.73 -28.49
C TRP A 889 -13.43 -4.12 -28.12
N GLU A 890 -12.81 -4.86 -29.04
CA GLU A 890 -12.16 -6.14 -28.72
C GLU A 890 -11.11 -6.00 -27.62
N TYR A 891 -10.30 -4.93 -27.67
CA TYR A 891 -9.33 -4.64 -26.62
C TYR A 891 -10.00 -4.28 -25.27
N MET A 892 -11.10 -3.52 -25.29
CA MET A 892 -11.89 -3.20 -24.09
C MET A 892 -12.48 -4.47 -23.45
N LYS A 893 -13.10 -5.35 -24.26
CA LYS A 893 -13.62 -6.64 -23.81
C LYS A 893 -12.54 -7.48 -23.16
N TRP A 894 -11.41 -7.63 -23.85
CA TRP A 894 -10.28 -8.39 -23.31
C TRP A 894 -9.80 -7.80 -21.99
N THR A 895 -9.64 -6.47 -21.92
CA THR A 895 -9.14 -5.77 -20.73
C THR A 895 -10.04 -6.02 -19.52
N VAL A 896 -11.36 -5.95 -19.68
CA VAL A 896 -12.34 -6.08 -18.57
C VAL A 896 -12.73 -7.54 -18.28
N SER A 897 -12.40 -8.48 -19.16
CA SER A 897 -12.71 -9.90 -18.93
C SER A 897 -12.20 -10.40 -17.56
N PRO A 898 -12.95 -11.27 -16.84
CA PRO A 898 -12.56 -11.75 -15.52
C PRO A 898 -11.16 -12.36 -15.48
N GLU A 899 -10.78 -13.10 -16.53
CA GLU A 899 -9.45 -13.71 -16.64
C GLU A 899 -8.34 -12.65 -16.74
N THR A 900 -8.49 -11.65 -17.60
CA THR A 900 -7.51 -10.56 -17.70
C THR A 900 -7.46 -9.73 -16.42
N GLN A 901 -8.60 -9.50 -15.76
CA GLN A 901 -8.65 -8.78 -14.49
C GLN A 901 -7.91 -9.54 -13.38
N ARG A 902 -8.02 -10.87 -13.31
CA ARG A 902 -7.20 -11.71 -12.40
C ARG A 902 -5.71 -11.60 -12.72
N ARG A 903 -5.33 -11.60 -14.01
CA ARG A 903 -3.92 -11.42 -14.44
C ARG A 903 -3.39 -10.04 -14.06
N ILE A 904 -4.16 -8.98 -14.27
CA ILE A 904 -3.80 -7.61 -13.88
C ILE A 904 -3.62 -7.52 -12.36
N ALA A 905 -4.54 -8.09 -11.57
CA ALA A 905 -4.45 -8.12 -10.12
C ALA A 905 -3.15 -8.79 -9.65
N ARG A 906 -2.84 -9.97 -10.22
CA ARG A 906 -1.59 -10.72 -9.93
C ARG A 906 -0.34 -9.92 -10.28
N GLU A 907 -0.28 -9.33 -11.47
CA GLU A 907 0.90 -8.56 -11.90
C GLU A 907 1.09 -7.25 -11.11
N ARG A 908 0.00 -6.57 -10.75
CA ARG A 908 0.04 -5.38 -9.89
C ARG A 908 0.47 -5.72 -8.47
N LEU A 909 0.00 -6.84 -7.93
CA LEU A 909 0.47 -7.34 -6.64
C LEU A 909 1.96 -7.61 -6.66
N ALA A 910 2.43 -8.26 -7.73
CA ALA A 910 3.80 -8.71 -7.85
C ALA A 910 4.82 -7.58 -8.12
N VAL A 911 4.39 -6.33 -8.33
CA VAL A 911 5.29 -5.15 -8.31
C VAL A 911 5.19 -4.38 -6.99
N ASN A 912 4.27 -4.73 -6.11
CA ASN A 912 4.10 -4.08 -4.83
C ASN A 912 4.96 -4.76 -3.75
N ALA A 913 5.65 -3.95 -2.94
CA ALA A 913 6.45 -4.47 -1.83
C ALA A 913 5.59 -5.08 -0.70
N ASN A 914 4.33 -4.64 -0.57
CA ASN A 914 3.37 -5.23 0.35
C ASN A 914 2.57 -6.33 -0.37
N PRO A 915 2.82 -7.62 -0.05
CA PRO A 915 2.21 -8.75 -0.74
C PRO A 915 0.71 -8.87 -0.48
N THR A 916 0.14 -8.10 0.45
CA THR A 916 -1.29 -8.15 0.78
C THR A 916 -2.13 -7.13 0.00
N THR A 917 -1.50 -6.32 -0.85
CA THR A 917 -2.15 -5.29 -1.67
C THR A 917 -3.26 -5.88 -2.53
N LYS A 918 -4.35 -5.13 -2.66
CA LYS A 918 -5.54 -5.48 -3.45
C LYS A 918 -5.67 -4.56 -4.65
N TYR A 919 -6.21 -5.08 -5.74
CA TYR A 919 -6.52 -4.38 -6.97
C TYR A 919 -8.03 -4.12 -7.04
N ASN A 920 -8.38 -2.87 -7.36
CA ASN A 920 -9.75 -2.48 -7.60
C ASN A 920 -10.15 -2.95 -9.01
N SER A 921 -10.93 -4.04 -9.08
CA SER A 921 -11.43 -4.62 -10.32
C SER A 921 -12.91 -4.28 -10.53
N PRO A 922 -13.35 -4.03 -11.78
CA PRO A 922 -14.77 -3.80 -12.07
C PRO A 922 -15.58 -5.09 -12.11
N THR A 923 -14.93 -6.26 -12.09
CA THR A 923 -15.59 -7.57 -12.10
C THR A 923 -15.66 -8.15 -10.70
N LYS A 924 -16.85 -8.59 -10.28
CA LYS A 924 -17.09 -9.13 -8.94
C LYS A 924 -16.25 -10.37 -8.65
N ASP A 925 -16.09 -11.24 -9.65
CA ASP A 925 -15.28 -12.45 -9.55
C ASP A 925 -13.80 -12.12 -9.29
N ALA A 926 -13.18 -11.21 -10.06
CA ALA A 926 -11.79 -10.85 -9.83
C ALA A 926 -11.60 -10.00 -8.56
N LEU A 927 -12.59 -9.19 -8.16
CA LEU A 927 -12.53 -8.43 -6.91
C LEU A 927 -12.53 -9.37 -5.70
N LEU A 928 -13.49 -10.30 -5.63
CA LEU A 928 -13.67 -11.24 -4.53
C LEU A 928 -12.68 -12.42 -4.58
N GLY A 929 -12.12 -12.74 -5.75
CA GLY A 929 -11.15 -13.83 -5.94
C GLY A 929 -9.71 -13.51 -5.53
N GLN A 930 -9.46 -12.34 -4.96
CA GLN A 930 -8.17 -11.96 -4.39
C GLN A 930 -7.96 -12.58 -3.00
N ALA A 931 -6.74 -12.47 -2.47
CA ALA A 931 -6.35 -13.06 -1.19
C ALA A 931 -6.92 -12.34 0.05
N TRP A 932 -8.24 -12.35 0.19
CA TRP A 932 -8.96 -11.92 1.38
C TRP A 932 -8.87 -12.99 2.47
N THR A 933 -8.81 -12.58 3.74
CA THR A 933 -9.11 -13.48 4.86
C THR A 933 -10.59 -13.87 4.83
N ASP A 934 -10.99 -14.92 5.56
CA ASP A 934 -12.40 -15.35 5.60
C ASP A 934 -13.34 -14.23 6.08
N GLU A 935 -12.93 -13.46 7.11
CA GLU A 935 -13.70 -12.33 7.63
C GLU A 935 -13.79 -11.18 6.61
N GLU A 936 -12.67 -10.84 5.96
CA GLU A 936 -12.61 -9.81 4.92
C GLU A 936 -13.49 -10.19 3.72
N TYR A 937 -13.43 -11.46 3.29
CA TYR A 937 -14.24 -11.98 2.20
C TYR A 937 -15.72 -11.89 2.54
N ALA A 938 -16.12 -12.29 3.76
CA ALA A 938 -17.51 -12.22 4.20
C ALA A 938 -18.01 -10.76 4.21
N ALA A 939 -17.22 -9.81 4.70
CA ALA A 939 -17.55 -8.39 4.69
C ALA A 939 -17.67 -7.83 3.26
N MET A 940 -16.69 -8.12 2.39
CA MET A 940 -16.72 -7.72 0.98
C MET A 940 -17.93 -8.31 0.26
N LYS A 941 -18.23 -9.60 0.49
CA LYS A 941 -19.35 -10.29 -0.13
C LYS A 941 -20.68 -9.67 0.29
N ALA A 942 -20.88 -9.43 1.57
CA ALA A 942 -22.08 -8.77 2.09
C ALA A 942 -22.26 -7.36 1.49
N GLN A 943 -21.19 -6.55 1.44
CA GLN A 943 -21.28 -5.21 0.88
C GLN A 943 -21.51 -5.21 -0.64
N THR A 944 -20.85 -6.10 -1.39
CA THR A 944 -21.01 -6.21 -2.85
C THR A 944 -22.37 -6.77 -3.28
N ASP A 945 -23.16 -7.31 -2.35
CA ASP A 945 -24.56 -7.69 -2.60
C ASP A 945 -25.53 -6.52 -2.34
N SER A 946 -25.03 -5.40 -1.79
CA SER A 946 -25.81 -4.19 -1.44
C SER A 946 -25.22 -2.92 -2.08
N LEU A 947 -24.87 -2.98 -3.37
CA LEU A 947 -24.35 -1.83 -4.11
C LEU A 947 -25.45 -1.14 -4.91
N VAL A 948 -25.35 0.18 -5.07
CA VAL A 948 -26.24 0.95 -5.93
C VAL A 948 -25.46 1.86 -6.88
N GLY A 949 -25.82 1.81 -8.15
CA GLY A 949 -25.34 2.73 -9.16
C GLY A 949 -26.25 3.95 -9.26
N ILE A 950 -25.67 5.15 -9.21
CA ILE A 950 -26.41 6.39 -9.40
C ILE A 950 -26.21 6.85 -10.83
N ARG A 951 -27.31 6.97 -11.59
CA ARG A 951 -27.24 7.46 -12.97
C ARG A 951 -26.82 8.93 -13.01
N GLU A 952 -25.88 9.23 -13.88
CA GLU A 952 -25.34 10.58 -14.05
C GLU A 952 -26.21 11.40 -15.00
N TYR A 953 -26.71 12.58 -14.59
CA TYR A 953 -27.53 13.44 -15.45
C TYR A 953 -26.85 14.77 -15.82
N PRO A 954 -27.26 15.41 -16.94
CA PRO A 954 -26.79 16.75 -17.30
C PRO A 954 -26.93 17.75 -16.14
N GLY A 955 -25.83 18.44 -15.83
CA GLY A 955 -25.81 19.41 -14.73
C GLY A 955 -25.39 18.83 -13.36
N ASN A 956 -25.08 17.52 -13.26
CA ASN A 956 -24.72 16.88 -11.98
C ASN A 956 -23.62 17.64 -11.19
N TYR A 957 -22.61 18.19 -11.87
CA TYR A 957 -21.52 18.94 -11.24
C TYR A 957 -21.99 20.04 -10.25
N ILE A 958 -23.17 20.63 -10.49
CA ILE A 958 -23.71 21.71 -9.66
C ILE A 958 -24.27 21.21 -8.32
N ILE A 959 -24.71 19.94 -8.26
CA ILE A 959 -25.32 19.33 -7.09
C ILE A 959 -24.28 19.31 -5.97
N LYS A 960 -23.06 18.85 -6.27
CA LYS A 960 -21.93 18.85 -5.32
C LYS A 960 -21.71 20.26 -4.74
N THR A 961 -21.66 21.27 -5.60
CA THR A 961 -21.42 22.66 -5.17
C THR A 961 -22.48 23.15 -4.18
N TYR A 962 -23.76 22.94 -4.49
CA TYR A 962 -24.85 23.44 -3.65
C TYR A 962 -25.06 22.60 -2.38
N VAL A 963 -24.93 21.27 -2.44
CA VAL A 963 -25.01 20.41 -1.25
C VAL A 963 -23.86 20.73 -0.29
N ASN A 964 -22.63 20.88 -0.79
CA ASN A 964 -21.49 21.31 0.03
C ASN A 964 -21.72 22.69 0.66
N SER A 965 -22.30 23.63 -0.10
CA SER A 965 -22.64 24.96 0.41
C SER A 965 -23.69 24.89 1.52
N ALA A 966 -24.76 24.10 1.34
CA ALA A 966 -25.81 23.91 2.34
C ALA A 966 -25.20 23.33 3.63
N PHE A 967 -24.39 22.28 3.50
CA PHE A 967 -23.74 21.63 4.62
C PHE A 967 -22.84 22.60 5.38
N LEU A 968 -22.02 23.38 4.67
CA LEU A 968 -21.15 24.38 5.29
C LEU A 968 -21.91 25.49 6.01
N GLN A 969 -23.10 25.90 5.52
CA GLN A 969 -23.94 26.85 6.25
C GLN A 969 -24.50 26.22 7.52
N ALA A 970 -25.08 25.03 7.42
CA ALA A 970 -25.64 24.32 8.56
C ALA A 970 -24.57 24.04 9.63
N TYR A 971 -23.36 23.64 9.21
CA TYR A 971 -22.25 23.36 10.09
C TYR A 971 -21.64 24.63 10.74
N ASN A 972 -21.30 25.65 9.95
CA ASN A 972 -20.59 26.83 10.48
C ASN A 972 -21.52 27.83 11.17
N ASN A 973 -22.76 27.96 10.71
CA ASN A 973 -23.70 28.98 11.19
C ASN A 973 -24.83 28.40 12.04
N SER A 974 -24.81 27.08 12.31
CA SER A 974 -25.87 26.38 13.06
C SER A 974 -27.28 26.62 12.48
N SER A 975 -27.38 26.82 11.16
CA SER A 975 -28.67 26.93 10.48
C SER A 975 -29.31 25.55 10.31
N ASN A 976 -30.63 25.52 10.09
CA ASN A 976 -31.35 24.28 9.84
C ASN A 976 -30.88 23.68 8.50
N ALA A 977 -30.36 22.45 8.54
CA ALA A 977 -29.77 21.80 7.37
C ALA A 977 -30.79 21.62 6.23
N SER A 978 -32.00 21.21 6.56
CA SER A 978 -33.09 20.98 5.62
C SER A 978 -33.51 22.28 4.91
N ASP A 979 -33.64 23.39 5.64
CA ASP A 979 -33.93 24.71 5.07
C ASP A 979 -32.81 25.17 4.12
N GLU A 980 -31.54 25.01 4.52
CA GLU A 980 -30.39 25.38 3.67
C GLU A 980 -30.33 24.56 2.37
N LEU A 981 -30.68 23.27 2.44
CA LEU A 981 -30.75 22.44 1.25
C LEU A 981 -31.92 22.89 0.34
N LEU A 982 -33.12 23.06 0.91
CA LEU A 982 -34.32 23.51 0.20
C LEU A 982 -34.10 24.80 -0.58
N ASP A 983 -33.45 25.79 0.03
CA ASP A 983 -33.16 27.08 -0.60
C ASP A 983 -32.30 26.97 -1.87
N ARG A 984 -31.53 25.89 -2.00
CA ARG A 984 -30.62 25.67 -3.13
C ARG A 984 -31.21 24.81 -4.24
N ILE A 985 -32.28 24.06 -3.98
CA ILE A 985 -32.90 23.14 -4.94
C ILE A 985 -33.37 23.87 -6.21
N LEU A 986 -33.91 25.08 -6.07
CA LEU A 986 -34.30 25.90 -7.22
C LEU A 986 -33.12 26.16 -8.17
N TYR A 987 -31.92 26.40 -7.64
CA TYR A 987 -30.73 26.66 -8.44
C TYR A 987 -30.18 25.39 -9.08
N ILE A 988 -30.23 24.27 -8.35
CA ILE A 988 -29.88 22.94 -8.89
C ILE A 988 -30.78 22.62 -10.08
N ASN A 989 -32.11 22.71 -9.89
CA ASN A 989 -33.08 22.41 -10.94
C ASN A 989 -32.94 23.35 -12.14
N LYS A 990 -32.73 24.67 -11.92
CA LYS A 990 -32.48 25.61 -13.03
C LYS A 990 -31.27 25.20 -13.88
N GLU A 991 -30.21 24.71 -13.24
CA GLU A 991 -29.01 24.28 -13.94
C GLU A 991 -29.21 22.94 -14.67
N ILE A 992 -29.91 21.97 -14.06
CA ILE A 992 -30.31 20.73 -14.73
C ILE A 992 -31.13 21.05 -15.98
N SER A 993 -32.16 21.90 -15.86
CA SER A 993 -33.00 22.31 -16.98
C SER A 993 -32.21 23.02 -18.08
N ARG A 994 -31.34 23.97 -17.70
CA ARG A 994 -30.44 24.66 -18.64
C ARG A 994 -29.57 23.68 -19.40
N LYS A 995 -28.98 22.70 -18.71
CA LYS A 995 -28.07 21.71 -19.32
C LYS A 995 -28.82 20.75 -20.24
N ARG A 996 -30.01 20.30 -19.85
CA ARG A 996 -30.87 19.47 -20.73
C ARG A 996 -31.29 20.26 -21.96
N GLU A 997 -31.62 21.55 -21.82
CA GLU A 997 -31.90 22.45 -22.95
C GLU A 997 -30.67 22.66 -23.87
N ASP A 998 -29.47 22.85 -23.29
CA ASP A 998 -28.21 22.93 -24.04
C ASP A 998 -28.04 21.69 -24.92
N PHE A 999 -28.31 20.50 -24.37
CA PHE A 999 -28.25 19.21 -25.07
C PHE A 999 -29.47 18.88 -25.93
N LYS A 1000 -30.46 19.78 -26.03
CA LYS A 1000 -31.70 19.59 -26.80
C LYS A 1000 -32.54 18.40 -26.33
N MET A 1001 -32.40 18.02 -25.07
CA MET A 1001 -33.19 16.99 -24.41
C MET A 1001 -34.47 17.60 -23.83
N ASP A 1002 -35.46 16.75 -23.56
CA ASP A 1002 -36.62 17.16 -22.77
C ASP A 1002 -36.16 17.65 -21.40
N TYR A 1003 -36.78 18.72 -20.89
CA TYR A 1003 -36.43 19.31 -19.62
C TYR A 1003 -37.67 19.79 -18.85
N TYR A 1004 -37.53 19.96 -17.54
CA TYR A 1004 -38.57 20.53 -16.69
C TYR A 1004 -38.33 22.04 -16.57
N ASP A 1005 -39.24 22.87 -17.05
CA ASP A 1005 -39.10 24.32 -16.92
C ASP A 1005 -39.50 24.75 -15.50
N VAL A 1006 -38.50 25.07 -14.69
CA VAL A 1006 -38.69 25.43 -13.28
C VAL A 1006 -39.48 26.73 -13.10
N ALA A 1007 -39.56 27.59 -14.12
CA ALA A 1007 -40.33 28.83 -14.05
C ALA A 1007 -41.83 28.62 -14.30
N THR A 1008 -42.19 27.64 -15.12
CA THR A 1008 -43.58 27.36 -15.51
C THR A 1008 -44.16 26.12 -14.84
N GLY A 1009 -43.31 25.22 -14.33
CA GLY A 1009 -43.70 23.93 -13.76
C GLY A 1009 -44.12 22.90 -14.81
N GLU A 1010 -43.74 23.09 -16.07
CA GLU A 1010 -44.15 22.24 -17.18
C GLU A 1010 -42.96 21.44 -17.76
N TYR A 1011 -43.22 20.22 -18.23
CA TYR A 1011 -42.25 19.45 -19.01
C TYR A 1011 -42.26 19.97 -20.45
N VAL A 1012 -41.09 20.40 -20.92
CA VAL A 1012 -40.89 20.93 -22.26
C VAL A 1012 -40.17 19.88 -23.10
N PRO A 1013 -40.78 19.39 -24.20
CA PRO A 1013 -40.11 18.50 -25.13
C PRO A 1013 -38.88 19.16 -25.77
N GLY A 1014 -37.81 18.40 -25.87
CA GLY A 1014 -36.57 18.78 -26.52
C GLY A 1014 -36.79 19.09 -28.00
N ARG A 1015 -36.09 20.10 -28.51
CA ARG A 1015 -36.12 20.44 -29.93
C ARG A 1015 -34.98 19.74 -30.65
N TYR A 1016 -35.18 18.46 -30.97
CA TYR A 1016 -34.25 17.74 -31.83
C TYR A 1016 -34.38 18.27 -33.27
N ILE A 1017 -33.37 19.01 -33.73
CA ILE A 1017 -33.23 19.44 -35.12
C ILE A 1017 -32.09 18.61 -35.70
N ASN A 1018 -32.29 18.00 -36.88
CA ASN A 1018 -31.31 17.19 -37.63
C ASN A 1018 -30.10 18.01 -38.15
N GLU A 1019 -29.50 18.87 -37.32
CA GLU A 1019 -28.29 19.62 -37.66
C GLU A 1019 -27.11 19.15 -36.77
N PRO A 1020 -25.91 18.93 -37.36
CA PRO A 1020 -24.73 18.56 -36.59
C PRO A 1020 -24.40 19.63 -35.53
N ILE A 1021 -24.24 19.22 -34.27
CA ILE A 1021 -23.92 20.10 -33.13
C ILE A 1021 -22.51 20.73 -33.27
N LEU A 1022 -21.68 20.27 -34.20
CA LEU A 1022 -20.34 20.83 -34.47
C LEU A 1022 -20.32 21.62 -35.78
N GLY A 1023 -20.73 22.87 -35.69
CA GLY A 1023 -20.54 23.90 -36.73
C GLY A 1023 -19.60 25.01 -36.25
N LYS A 1024 -18.33 24.88 -36.65
CA LYS A 1024 -17.15 25.77 -36.51
C LYS A 1024 -16.29 25.66 -35.27
#